data_AF-A0A8C7YKG0-F1
#
_entry.id   AF-A0A8C7YKG0-F1
#
_cell.length_a   1.000
_cell.length_b   1.000
_cell.length_c   1.000
_cell.angle_alpha   90.00
_cell.angle_beta   90.00
_cell.angle_gamma   90.00
#
_symmetry.space_group_name_H-M   'P 1'
#
loop_
_entity.id
_entity.type
_entity.pdbx_description
1 polymer ?
#
loop_
_entity_poly.entity_id
_entity_poly.type
_entity_poly.pdbx_seq_one_letter_code
_entity_poly.pdbx_strand_id
1 'polypeptide(L)'
;MTTGLLQRASCLLVLLCIVSHCVSLTDNQPSPSTTEQGLTFSHVYKIDIPGSSVDTLECLQPKDEAGLQTDVTKNGENEILFKHNIRLQTPKCDCEESESFKSLLYRVNGLEEEVQYLKLQCVQGCCKTAGVDTSCSGHGTYQQESCSCVCTPGWEGPDCSVSSCPDECNDNGRCVDGKCVCHEGYSGKDCSLLTCPNNCNDKGQCVDGKCVCFSHFTGEDCSTPTCPNNCNGNGRCVNGQCVCDEGLYGEDCSSVLSPQGLRLVQQTDVSLLVEWESVRGAEYYVLKYYPKYDEGSMKEIQIPNTKNSYLITDLTPGVTYIVEVYAVIKQIQSEADVIEATTDVSAIDDVRVLGQTEISILVDWKNPRAEVDYFRLKHTDPSGQEEEQSVQKSQEARTKHTIVGLYPGTEYQISVQAIKGNNEGKPSIAAGATDIDAPTNLITTDVTEDTAMVSWDQVQAPIEGYMLSYTSSQGSSADIPVGRDSSSYKLLGLKPGVRHTVYIWAYRGDKVSEKASTEAETEIDSPKDLRASDVTLETATLTWTPPLADIDGYILTYRDEGLMETVEKQIRGSGSSFFASNLKSGKKYIVTIIAYKGNERSKVAETIFKTVGVLYPFPMDCVQTMKNGNKRSGIYNIYINNDRDKPIEVYCDMDTDGGGWLVIQRRNSGRLDFMKRWKQYIAGFGNMTDEFWLGNEKIYELTNTPTQYELRFDLGLGSERAYAVYDSFKIGTVKQKYKLAIGKYRGTAGDAMTYHQDRAWTTVDSDNDIALGNCALTHRGAWWYKNCHLANLNGRWDDNRHSMGVNWKPWKGFETSLDFTEMKIRPAGAMSSS
;
A
#
# COMPACT_ATOMS: atom_id res chain seq x y z
N MET A 1 12.96 -3.24 -36.51
CA MET A 1 13.41 -2.14 -37.41
C MET A 1 14.08 -1.08 -36.54
N THR A 2 14.98 -0.25 -37.09
CA THR A 2 15.45 1.05 -36.52
C THR A 2 15.70 1.09 -34.98
N THR A 3 16.81 0.58 -34.42
CA THR A 3 18.22 1.09 -34.41
C THR A 3 18.54 2.16 -33.36
N GLY A 4 19.52 1.85 -32.48
CA GLY A 4 20.32 2.85 -31.74
C GLY A 4 20.16 2.87 -30.21
N LEU A 5 21.21 2.78 -29.38
CA LEU A 5 22.40 1.88 -29.34
C LEU A 5 23.17 2.10 -28.02
N LEU A 6 23.72 1.01 -27.47
CA LEU A 6 24.88 0.94 -26.54
C LEU A 6 24.82 1.55 -25.12
N GLN A 7 25.58 0.91 -24.22
CA GLN A 7 25.77 1.26 -22.81
C GLN A 7 27.14 0.71 -22.35
N ARG A 8 27.86 1.44 -21.49
CA ARG A 8 29.27 1.17 -21.03
C ARG A 8 30.31 1.38 -22.16
N ALA A 9 31.49 1.97 -21.94
CA ALA A 9 32.21 2.28 -20.69
C ALA A 9 33.11 3.55 -20.82
N SER A 10 33.71 3.96 -19.70
CA SER A 10 34.89 4.84 -19.56
C SER A 10 34.84 6.26 -20.19
N CYS A 11 34.70 7.28 -19.36
CA CYS A 11 34.85 8.68 -19.77
C CYS A 11 36.28 9.02 -20.21
N LEU A 12 36.39 9.91 -21.21
CA LEU A 12 37.65 10.36 -21.79
C LEU A 12 38.20 11.63 -21.12
N LEU A 13 39.50 11.84 -21.35
CA LEU A 13 40.22 13.10 -21.20
C LEU A 13 40.18 13.85 -22.56
N VAL A 14 40.48 15.16 -22.58
CA VAL A 14 40.80 16.02 -23.76
C VAL A 14 39.65 16.77 -24.47
N LEU A 15 39.65 18.10 -24.23
CA LEU A 15 39.44 19.29 -25.09
C LEU A 15 38.38 19.38 -26.22
N LEU A 16 37.73 20.55 -26.21
CA LEU A 16 37.42 21.42 -27.36
C LEU A 16 37.79 22.88 -26.97
N CYS A 17 37.91 23.88 -27.85
CA CYS A 17 38.70 24.00 -29.09
C CYS A 17 38.70 25.48 -29.59
N ILE A 18 39.87 25.94 -30.03
CA ILE A 18 40.21 26.91 -31.11
C ILE A 18 39.09 27.50 -32.03
N VAL A 19 39.17 28.67 -32.69
CA VAL A 19 40.15 29.81 -32.76
C VAL A 19 39.52 31.00 -33.54
N SER A 20 40.05 32.21 -33.38
CA SER A 20 40.18 33.23 -34.45
C SER A 20 41.26 34.27 -34.06
N HIS A 21 42.15 34.76 -34.94
CA HIS A 21 42.40 34.42 -36.35
C HIS A 21 43.86 34.79 -36.75
N CYS A 22 44.31 34.37 -37.95
CA CYS A 22 45.60 34.66 -38.62
C CYS A 22 46.87 34.02 -37.99
N VAL A 23 47.71 33.19 -38.66
CA VAL A 23 48.22 33.09 -40.07
C VAL A 23 49.27 34.19 -40.37
N SER A 24 50.55 33.90 -40.71
CA SER A 24 51.29 32.62 -40.84
C SER A 24 52.79 32.79 -41.19
N LEU A 25 53.58 31.68 -41.15
CA LEU A 25 54.90 31.44 -41.81
C LEU A 25 56.11 32.26 -41.29
N THR A 26 57.37 31.80 -41.22
CA THR A 26 58.04 30.49 -41.46
C THR A 26 59.29 30.48 -40.56
N ASP A 27 59.54 29.47 -39.71
CA ASP A 27 60.18 28.16 -40.00
C ASP A 27 61.72 28.21 -40.14
N ASN A 28 62.45 27.74 -39.11
CA ASN A 28 63.52 26.74 -39.19
C ASN A 28 64.06 26.33 -37.79
N GLN A 29 64.48 25.06 -37.66
CA GLN A 29 65.32 24.50 -36.57
C GLN A 29 66.82 24.57 -36.97
N PRO A 30 67.83 24.24 -36.12
CA PRO A 30 67.78 23.42 -34.89
C PRO A 30 68.55 23.96 -33.66
N SER A 31 68.48 23.18 -32.57
CA SER A 31 69.27 23.32 -31.34
C SER A 31 70.74 22.83 -31.51
N PRO A 32 71.68 23.26 -30.65
CA PRO A 32 71.92 22.49 -29.42
C PRO A 32 72.17 23.33 -28.14
N SER A 33 72.32 22.62 -27.02
CA SER A 33 72.43 23.12 -25.64
C SER A 33 73.61 24.04 -25.31
N THR A 34 73.40 24.96 -24.37
CA THR A 34 74.45 25.44 -23.45
C THR A 34 73.84 25.76 -22.07
N THR A 35 74.67 25.77 -21.02
CA THR A 35 74.29 25.64 -19.61
C THR A 35 73.77 26.93 -18.92
N GLU A 36 73.18 26.75 -17.73
CA GLU A 36 72.78 27.83 -16.81
C GLU A 36 73.93 28.82 -16.49
N GLN A 37 73.59 30.09 -16.26
CA GLN A 37 74.36 30.99 -15.37
C GLN A 37 73.41 31.73 -14.42
N GLY A 38 72.88 31.01 -13.43
CA GLY A 38 72.19 31.62 -12.28
C GLY A 38 73.19 31.99 -11.19
N LEU A 39 73.37 33.30 -10.93
CA LEU A 39 74.22 33.79 -9.84
C LEU A 39 73.72 33.25 -8.49
N THR A 40 74.55 32.43 -7.84
CA THR A 40 74.24 31.81 -6.55
C THR A 40 75.16 32.38 -5.48
N PHE A 41 74.62 33.26 -4.64
CA PHE A 41 75.35 33.75 -3.47
C PHE A 41 75.42 32.63 -2.42
N SER A 42 76.63 32.18 -2.11
CA SER A 42 76.93 31.28 -0.98
C SER A 42 77.63 32.08 0.10
N HIS A 43 76.96 32.30 1.24
CA HIS A 43 77.64 32.75 2.46
C HIS A 43 77.91 31.53 3.35
N VAL A 44 79.10 31.46 3.94
CA VAL A 44 79.53 30.39 4.85
C VAL A 44 80.02 31.03 6.13
N TYR A 45 79.36 30.72 7.24
CA TYR A 45 79.80 31.12 8.57
C TYR A 45 80.61 29.97 9.18
N LYS A 46 81.81 30.27 9.69
CA LYS A 46 82.61 29.35 10.49
C LYS A 46 82.59 29.79 11.95
N ILE A 47 82.38 28.85 12.86
CA ILE A 47 82.43 29.08 14.31
C ILE A 47 83.29 27.96 14.91
N ASP A 48 84.50 28.30 15.38
CA ASP A 48 85.40 27.40 16.08
C ASP A 48 85.17 27.50 17.60
N ILE A 49 84.89 26.37 18.28
CA ILE A 49 84.61 26.34 19.72
C ILE A 49 85.69 25.52 20.46
N PRO A 50 86.53 26.15 21.30
CA PRO A 50 87.44 25.45 22.21
C PRO A 50 86.64 24.81 23.37
N GLY A 51 86.35 23.51 23.27
CA GLY A 51 85.41 22.84 24.19
C GLY A 51 85.97 22.48 25.56
N SER A 52 85.24 22.79 26.64
CA SER A 52 85.30 22.04 27.92
C SER A 52 84.14 22.27 28.92
N SER A 53 82.88 22.39 28.47
CA SER A 53 81.71 22.15 29.35
C SER A 53 80.39 21.89 28.60
N VAL A 54 80.10 20.59 28.42
CA VAL A 54 78.78 19.89 28.48
C VAL A 54 77.50 20.66 28.10
N ASP A 55 76.73 20.13 27.13
CA ASP A 55 75.40 20.67 26.79
C ASP A 55 74.36 19.63 26.33
N THR A 56 73.07 19.99 26.46
CA THR A 56 71.81 19.45 25.89
C THR A 56 71.73 18.01 25.32
N LEU A 57 70.91 17.10 25.90
CA LEU A 57 69.44 16.91 25.74
C LEU A 57 69.03 15.92 24.62
N GLU A 58 68.03 15.08 24.88
CA GLU A 58 67.52 14.07 23.95
C GLU A 58 65.98 14.00 23.98
N CYS A 59 65.31 14.27 22.84
CA CYS A 59 64.20 13.47 22.25
C CYS A 59 63.24 14.21 21.27
N LEU A 60 63.22 13.73 20.02
CA LEU A 60 62.00 13.31 19.28
C LEU A 60 60.85 14.30 18.95
N GLN A 61 61.10 15.19 17.97
CA GLN A 61 60.57 15.16 16.58
C GLN A 61 59.52 14.08 16.14
N PRO A 62 58.83 14.21 14.97
CA PRO A 62 58.41 15.42 14.20
C PRO A 62 57.04 15.26 13.43
N LYS A 63 56.79 16.18 12.48
CA LYS A 63 56.01 16.09 11.19
C LYS A 63 54.69 16.89 11.09
N ASP A 64 54.34 17.47 9.92
CA ASP A 64 55.08 17.98 8.73
C ASP A 64 54.09 18.78 7.86
N GLU A 65 54.52 19.86 7.18
CA GLU A 65 54.25 20.18 5.76
C GLU A 65 54.64 21.63 5.36
N ALA A 66 55.92 21.82 5.06
CA ALA A 66 56.40 22.83 4.11
C ALA A 66 57.78 22.36 3.59
N GLY A 67 57.95 22.23 2.27
CA GLY A 67 59.09 21.50 1.70
C GLY A 67 60.45 22.19 1.87
N LEU A 68 61.26 21.72 2.83
CA LEU A 68 62.66 22.10 2.98
C LEU A 68 63.55 20.84 3.00
N GLN A 69 64.51 20.76 2.08
CA GLN A 69 65.39 19.59 1.95
C GLN A 69 66.73 19.81 2.66
N THR A 70 66.94 19.13 3.78
CA THR A 70 68.16 19.23 4.60
C THR A 70 68.98 17.94 4.54
N ASP A 71 70.07 17.94 3.75
CA ASP A 71 71.07 16.87 3.80
C ASP A 71 72.01 17.08 5.00
N VAL A 72 72.13 16.07 5.87
CA VAL A 72 72.98 16.10 7.07
C VAL A 72 74.04 15.00 6.99
N THR A 73 75.19 15.32 6.41
CA THR A 73 76.36 14.44 6.36
C THR A 73 77.22 14.58 7.61
N LYS A 74 77.08 13.64 8.57
CA LYS A 74 78.03 13.50 9.68
C LYS A 74 79.37 13.00 9.17
N ASN A 75 80.45 13.75 9.38
CA ASN A 75 81.81 13.28 9.12
C ASN A 75 82.82 13.81 10.16
N GLY A 76 83.22 12.94 11.09
CA GLY A 76 84.47 13.06 11.85
C GLY A 76 84.56 14.10 12.97
N GLU A 77 84.55 15.39 12.62
CA GLU A 77 85.16 16.46 13.43
C GLU A 77 84.22 17.67 13.62
N ASN A 78 84.49 18.51 14.63
CA ASN A 78 83.56 19.52 15.14
C ASN A 78 83.51 20.81 14.30
N GLU A 79 83.01 20.74 13.06
CA GLU A 79 82.66 21.92 12.26
C GLU A 79 81.18 21.87 11.82
N ILE A 80 80.40 22.90 12.17
CA ILE A 80 79.00 23.05 11.69
C ILE A 80 78.98 24.09 10.57
N LEU A 81 79.01 23.63 9.32
CA LEU A 81 78.83 24.50 8.16
C LEU A 81 77.34 24.74 7.87
N PHE A 82 76.85 25.94 8.17
CA PHE A 82 75.60 26.43 7.58
C PHE A 82 75.88 27.03 6.20
N LYS A 83 75.35 26.40 5.15
CA LYS A 83 75.40 26.91 3.77
C LYS A 83 74.01 27.33 3.30
N HIS A 84 73.75 28.63 3.34
CA HIS A 84 72.52 29.21 2.80
C HIS A 84 72.70 29.50 1.30
N ASN A 85 71.92 28.84 0.44
CA ASN A 85 71.90 29.08 -1.01
C ASN A 85 70.65 29.89 -1.39
N ILE A 86 70.78 31.18 -1.67
CA ILE A 86 69.66 32.01 -2.13
C ILE A 86 69.63 32.00 -3.67
N ARG A 87 68.55 31.51 -4.27
CA ARG A 87 68.25 31.61 -5.71
C ARG A 87 67.16 32.66 -5.92
N LEU A 88 67.54 33.85 -6.40
CA LEU A 88 66.60 34.91 -6.77
C LEU A 88 66.11 34.70 -8.21
N GLN A 89 64.79 34.79 -8.43
CA GLN A 89 64.23 35.01 -9.77
C GLN A 89 64.14 36.52 -10.02
N THR A 90 64.56 36.98 -11.19
CA THR A 90 64.60 38.41 -11.55
C THR A 90 63.23 38.92 -12.01
N PRO A 91 62.67 39.97 -11.37
CA PRO A 91 61.59 40.76 -11.96
C PRO A 91 62.09 41.53 -13.18
N LYS A 92 61.20 41.83 -14.13
CA LYS A 92 61.53 42.66 -15.30
C LYS A 92 61.71 44.13 -14.91
N CYS A 93 62.95 44.60 -14.84
CA CYS A 93 63.34 46.01 -14.85
C CYS A 93 64.74 46.15 -15.49
N ASP A 94 64.86 46.93 -16.56
CA ASP A 94 66.13 47.15 -17.25
C ASP A 94 67.01 48.16 -16.47
N CYS A 95 67.85 47.64 -15.56
CA CYS A 95 68.68 48.46 -14.68
C CYS A 95 70.13 48.70 -15.17
N GLU A 96 70.50 48.25 -16.37
CA GLU A 96 71.86 48.42 -16.93
C GLU A 96 72.19 49.86 -17.37
N GLU A 97 71.18 50.73 -17.53
CA GLU A 97 71.35 52.13 -17.95
C GLU A 97 71.27 53.16 -16.81
N SER A 98 71.22 52.75 -15.54
CA SER A 98 71.25 53.70 -14.43
C SER A 98 72.66 54.19 -14.09
N GLU A 99 72.92 55.48 -14.33
CA GLU A 99 74.13 56.21 -13.91
C GLU A 99 74.46 55.99 -12.41
N SER A 100 73.44 55.93 -11.55
CA SER A 100 73.63 55.74 -10.11
C SER A 100 74.24 54.37 -9.75
N PHE A 101 73.97 53.34 -10.54
CA PHE A 101 74.51 51.99 -10.33
C PHE A 101 75.98 51.92 -10.79
N LYS A 102 76.30 52.55 -11.93
CA LYS A 102 77.67 52.68 -12.45
C LYS A 102 78.55 53.51 -11.49
N SER A 103 78.00 54.56 -10.89
CA SER A 103 78.68 55.38 -9.86
C SER A 103 79.04 54.59 -8.59
N LEU A 104 78.17 53.68 -8.14
CA LEU A 104 78.44 52.81 -6.99
C LEU A 104 79.55 51.79 -7.29
N LEU A 105 79.49 51.12 -8.45
CA LEU A 105 80.49 50.12 -8.85
C LEU A 105 81.91 50.71 -8.96
N TYR A 106 82.03 51.94 -9.48
CA TYR A 106 83.32 52.63 -9.61
C TYR A 106 83.96 53.00 -8.26
N ARG A 107 83.16 53.15 -7.19
CA ARG A 107 83.64 53.52 -5.85
C ARG A 107 84.03 52.34 -4.97
N VAL A 108 83.58 51.13 -5.28
CA VAL A 108 83.96 49.91 -4.54
C VAL A 108 85.33 49.42 -5.02
N ASN A 109 85.56 49.33 -6.33
CA ASN A 109 86.82 48.84 -6.87
C ASN A 109 88.03 49.73 -6.53
N GLY A 110 87.83 51.04 -6.35
CA GLY A 110 88.92 51.97 -6.01
C GLY A 110 89.54 51.80 -4.62
N LEU A 111 88.84 51.14 -3.68
CA LEU A 111 89.31 50.97 -2.30
C LEU A 111 90.12 49.68 -2.07
N GLU A 112 90.14 48.74 -3.02
CA GLU A 112 90.96 47.53 -2.91
C GLU A 112 92.41 47.75 -3.40
N GLU A 113 92.65 48.69 -4.33
CA GLU A 113 94.01 48.92 -4.87
C GLU A 113 94.92 49.72 -3.91
N GLU A 114 94.40 50.74 -3.20
CA GLU A 114 95.22 51.54 -2.27
C GLU A 114 95.72 50.73 -1.05
N VAL A 115 94.93 49.76 -0.58
CA VAL A 115 95.32 48.85 0.52
C VAL A 115 96.45 47.90 0.11
N GLN A 116 96.61 47.64 -1.19
CA GLN A 116 97.67 46.77 -1.71
C GLN A 116 99.00 47.52 -1.94
N TYR A 117 98.97 48.84 -2.15
CA TYR A 117 100.16 49.69 -2.32
C TYR A 117 101.00 49.81 -1.02
N LEU A 118 100.34 50.01 0.12
CA LEU A 118 100.99 50.20 1.44
C LEU A 118 101.73 48.95 1.97
N LYS A 119 101.62 47.81 1.29
CA LYS A 119 102.15 46.51 1.75
C LYS A 119 103.55 46.16 1.21
N LEU A 120 104.17 47.06 0.42
CA LEU A 120 105.38 46.78 -0.39
C LEU A 120 106.57 47.74 -0.17
N GLN A 121 106.52 48.60 0.86
CA GLN A 121 107.54 49.64 1.11
C GLN A 121 108.12 49.59 2.54
N CYS A 122 108.86 48.53 2.90
CA CYS A 122 109.93 48.58 3.92
C CYS A 122 110.72 47.25 4.11
N VAL A 123 111.74 46.96 3.28
CA VAL A 123 112.90 46.10 3.66
C VAL A 123 114.18 46.62 2.97
N GLN A 124 115.00 47.36 3.74
CA GLN A 124 116.48 47.60 3.70
C GLN A 124 117.26 47.32 2.38
N GLY A 125 118.20 48.14 1.88
CA GLY A 125 118.88 49.40 2.30
C GLY A 125 119.66 49.96 1.08
N CYS A 126 120.82 50.64 1.09
CA CYS A 126 121.68 51.32 2.09
C CYS A 126 122.81 52.07 1.29
N CYS A 127 123.22 53.31 1.61
CA CYS A 127 124.05 54.15 0.68
C CYS A 127 125.42 54.71 1.20
N LYS A 128 126.51 54.05 0.76
CA LYS A 128 127.78 54.65 0.27
C LYS A 128 128.91 55.10 1.23
N THR A 129 130.03 55.45 0.60
CA THR A 129 131.38 55.62 1.13
C THR A 129 131.82 57.08 1.28
N ALA A 130 132.60 57.33 2.36
CA ALA A 130 133.59 58.39 2.48
C ALA A 130 133.13 59.87 2.32
N GLY A 131 132.85 60.52 3.46
CA GLY A 131 132.72 61.98 3.54
C GLY A 131 133.05 62.49 4.94
N VAL A 132 134.25 63.06 5.11
CA VAL A 132 134.62 63.93 6.24
C VAL A 132 133.77 65.22 6.14
N ASP A 133 133.21 65.79 7.20
CA ASP A 133 133.27 65.48 8.65
C ASP A 133 132.11 64.58 9.12
N THR A 134 132.39 63.69 10.06
CA THR A 134 131.42 62.73 10.65
C THR A 134 130.82 63.19 11.98
N SER A 135 131.10 64.42 12.44
CA SER A 135 130.62 64.94 13.74
C SER A 135 129.22 65.59 13.72
N CYS A 136 128.75 66.05 12.56
CA CYS A 136 127.45 66.72 12.37
C CYS A 136 127.17 67.84 13.39
N SER A 137 128.18 68.63 13.70
CA SER A 137 128.16 69.74 14.68
C SER A 137 127.67 69.35 16.09
N GLY A 138 127.58 68.06 16.42
CA GLY A 138 126.96 67.57 17.65
C GLY A 138 125.42 67.62 17.67
N HIS A 139 124.77 68.12 16.62
CA HIS A 139 123.32 68.31 16.52
C HIS A 139 122.64 67.42 15.46
N GLY A 140 123.39 66.53 14.83
CA GLY A 140 122.90 65.47 13.95
C GLY A 140 123.64 64.14 14.14
N THR A 141 123.19 63.11 13.45
CA THR A 141 123.87 61.81 13.34
C THR A 141 124.34 61.59 11.91
N TYR A 142 125.62 61.28 11.71
CA TYR A 142 126.18 61.00 10.39
C TYR A 142 125.65 59.65 9.87
N GLN A 143 124.90 59.65 8.77
CA GLN A 143 124.40 58.41 8.18
C GLN A 143 125.37 57.88 7.12
N GLN A 144 126.01 56.74 7.48
CA GLN A 144 126.77 55.90 6.55
C GLN A 144 125.90 55.26 5.44
N GLU A 145 124.58 55.49 5.49
CA GLU A 145 123.62 55.07 4.46
C GLU A 145 123.10 56.22 3.58
N SER A 146 123.66 57.42 3.69
CA SER A 146 123.36 58.56 2.80
C SER A 146 124.57 59.42 2.40
N CYS A 147 125.75 59.20 3.01
CA CYS A 147 126.90 60.12 2.98
C CYS A 147 126.56 61.55 3.42
N SER A 148 125.63 61.72 4.36
CA SER A 148 125.20 63.04 4.86
C SER A 148 124.88 63.02 6.36
N CYS A 149 124.88 64.20 6.97
CA CYS A 149 124.36 64.40 8.31
C CYS A 149 122.83 64.42 8.30
N VAL A 150 122.21 63.61 9.15
CA VAL A 150 120.77 63.74 9.45
C VAL A 150 120.63 64.47 10.77
N CYS A 151 120.08 65.68 10.68
CA CYS A 151 119.95 66.58 11.81
C CYS A 151 118.86 66.12 12.78
N THR A 152 119.04 66.41 14.06
CA THR A 152 117.97 66.19 15.05
C THR A 152 116.79 67.13 14.77
N PRO A 153 115.53 66.71 15.00
CA PRO A 153 114.37 67.56 14.71
C PRO A 153 114.46 68.94 15.35
N GLY A 154 114.18 69.98 14.56
CA GLY A 154 114.42 71.38 14.91
C GLY A 154 115.73 71.96 14.34
N TRP A 155 116.60 71.13 13.74
CA TRP A 155 117.86 71.56 13.09
C TRP A 155 117.93 71.19 11.60
N GLU A 156 118.63 72.01 10.83
CA GLU A 156 118.84 71.88 9.37
C GLU A 156 120.24 72.37 8.93
N GLY A 157 120.52 72.29 7.62
CA GLY A 157 121.82 72.60 7.03
C GLY A 157 122.68 71.34 6.80
N PRO A 158 123.69 71.38 5.90
CA PRO A 158 124.47 70.22 5.47
C PRO A 158 125.35 69.61 6.59
N ASP A 159 125.64 70.39 7.63
CA ASP A 159 126.39 70.03 8.83
C ASP A 159 125.58 70.21 10.13
N CYS A 160 124.25 70.42 10.01
CA CYS A 160 123.31 70.60 11.12
C CYS A 160 123.57 71.81 12.03
N SER A 161 123.89 72.96 11.42
CA SER A 161 124.26 74.21 12.10
C SER A 161 123.15 75.27 12.21
N VAL A 162 121.95 75.03 11.65
CA VAL A 162 120.83 75.99 11.56
C VAL A 162 119.57 75.40 12.22
N SER A 163 118.60 76.23 12.65
CA SER A 163 117.38 75.79 13.36
C SER A 163 116.07 76.17 12.64
N SER A 164 115.06 75.32 12.66
CA SER A 164 113.85 75.39 11.79
C SER A 164 112.55 74.93 12.48
N CYS A 165 111.39 75.41 12.02
CA CYS A 165 110.07 75.21 12.64
C CYS A 165 108.96 74.89 11.61
N PRO A 166 107.93 74.07 11.93
CA PRO A 166 106.82 73.79 11.02
C PRO A 166 105.95 75.02 10.70
N ASP A 167 105.85 75.36 9.41
CA ASP A 167 104.92 76.34 8.80
C ASP A 167 104.78 77.68 9.55
N GLU A 168 105.85 78.14 10.20
CA GLU A 168 105.88 79.32 11.09
C GLU A 168 104.75 79.35 12.14
N CYS A 169 104.19 78.18 12.50
CA CYS A 169 103.01 78.01 13.34
C CYS A 169 101.72 78.69 12.82
N ASN A 170 101.62 78.89 11.50
CA ASN A 170 100.49 79.51 10.79
C ASN A 170 100.02 80.86 11.40
N ASP A 171 100.94 81.67 11.95
CA ASP A 171 100.65 82.90 12.74
C ASP A 171 99.74 82.69 13.98
N ASN A 172 99.28 81.46 14.25
CA ASN A 172 98.35 81.10 15.32
C ASN A 172 99.06 80.39 16.50
N GLY A 173 100.37 80.56 16.59
CA GLY A 173 101.19 80.04 17.68
C GLY A 173 102.61 80.60 17.66
N ARG A 174 103.40 80.24 18.68
CA ARG A 174 104.81 80.61 18.80
C ARG A 174 105.68 79.38 18.67
N CYS A 175 106.70 79.41 17.80
CA CYS A 175 107.72 78.36 17.81
C CYS A 175 108.66 78.51 19.01
N VAL A 176 108.94 77.39 19.68
CA VAL A 176 109.98 77.22 20.70
C VAL A 176 110.62 75.86 20.45
N ASP A 177 111.95 75.80 20.36
CA ASP A 177 112.74 74.57 20.20
C ASP A 177 112.22 73.62 19.11
N GLY A 178 111.90 74.17 17.93
CA GLY A 178 111.40 73.42 16.75
C GLY A 178 109.93 72.98 16.85
N LYS A 179 109.17 73.43 17.84
CA LYS A 179 107.77 73.05 18.08
C LYS A 179 106.85 74.25 18.29
N CYS A 180 105.66 74.19 17.72
CA CYS A 180 104.63 75.21 17.87
C CYS A 180 103.86 75.11 19.19
N VAL A 181 103.60 76.26 19.81
CA VAL A 181 102.72 76.44 20.98
C VAL A 181 101.58 77.36 20.57
N CYS A 182 100.37 76.81 20.43
CA CYS A 182 99.24 77.48 19.82
C CYS A 182 98.57 78.54 20.73
N HIS A 183 97.89 79.48 20.10
CA HIS A 183 97.05 80.48 20.76
C HIS A 183 95.68 79.92 21.13
N GLU A 184 95.02 80.57 22.09
CA GLU A 184 93.75 80.09 22.66
C GLU A 184 92.65 79.99 21.57
N GLY A 185 91.95 78.84 21.54
CA GLY A 185 91.02 78.47 20.47
C GLY A 185 91.64 77.62 19.35
N TYR A 186 92.96 77.61 19.19
CA TYR A 186 93.68 76.89 18.13
C TYR A 186 94.47 75.68 18.67
N SER A 187 94.57 74.66 17.84
CA SER A 187 95.17 73.36 18.15
C SER A 187 95.79 72.73 16.89
N GLY A 188 96.34 71.52 17.00
CA GLY A 188 97.12 70.88 15.93
C GLY A 188 98.62 70.88 16.22
N LYS A 189 99.44 70.50 15.22
CA LYS A 189 100.92 70.43 15.35
C LYS A 189 101.62 71.70 14.84
N ASP A 190 100.85 72.47 14.08
CA ASP A 190 101.09 73.62 13.23
C ASP A 190 100.12 74.77 13.56
N CYS A 191 99.21 74.55 14.52
CA CYS A 191 98.18 75.48 15.03
C CYS A 191 97.03 75.84 14.06
N SER A 192 96.73 74.98 13.08
CA SER A 192 95.67 75.21 12.08
C SER A 192 94.24 74.84 12.51
N LEU A 193 94.03 74.09 13.61
CA LEU A 193 92.74 73.48 13.95
C LEU A 193 91.95 74.26 15.02
N LEU A 194 90.79 74.79 14.65
CA LEU A 194 89.89 75.51 15.58
C LEU A 194 89.15 74.54 16.53
N THR A 195 88.99 74.93 17.79
CA THR A 195 88.46 74.06 18.86
C THR A 195 86.93 74.20 19.02
N CYS A 196 86.18 73.10 18.83
CA CYS A 196 84.72 73.06 19.10
C CYS A 196 84.38 72.75 20.59
N PRO A 197 83.24 73.23 21.11
CA PRO A 197 82.75 72.90 22.45
C PRO A 197 82.65 71.37 22.68
N ASN A 198 83.32 70.89 23.74
CA ASN A 198 83.35 69.49 24.18
C ASN A 198 83.55 68.43 23.07
N ASN A 199 84.25 68.76 21.98
CA ASN A 199 84.38 67.93 20.77
C ASN A 199 83.01 67.41 20.22
N CYS A 200 81.94 68.18 20.41
CA CYS A 200 80.58 67.77 20.05
C CYS A 200 80.11 66.46 20.72
N ASN A 201 80.73 66.08 21.85
CA ASN A 201 80.52 64.83 22.59
C ASN A 201 80.53 63.57 21.69
N ASP A 202 81.30 63.61 20.59
CA ASP A 202 81.36 62.61 19.51
C ASP A 202 79.98 62.26 18.88
N LYS A 203 78.99 63.15 19.06
CA LYS A 203 77.58 63.04 18.65
C LYS A 203 77.16 64.07 17.58
N GLY A 204 78.14 64.69 16.96
CA GLY A 204 77.96 65.62 15.84
C GLY A 204 79.29 65.89 15.15
N GLN A 205 79.24 66.65 14.06
CA GLN A 205 80.43 67.14 13.37
C GLN A 205 80.75 68.58 13.80
N CYS A 206 82.02 68.85 14.09
CA CYS A 206 82.53 70.20 14.29
C CYS A 206 82.65 70.90 12.92
N VAL A 207 81.92 72.00 12.73
CA VAL A 207 81.92 72.82 11.52
C VAL A 207 81.97 74.29 11.93
N ASP A 208 82.97 75.03 11.46
CA ASP A 208 83.19 76.46 11.76
C ASP A 208 83.09 76.83 13.25
N GLY A 209 83.64 75.98 14.12
CA GLY A 209 83.65 76.18 15.58
C GLY A 209 82.32 75.88 16.29
N LYS A 210 81.34 75.31 15.58
CA LYS A 210 80.04 74.88 16.13
C LYS A 210 79.77 73.41 15.85
N CYS A 211 78.93 72.81 16.68
CA CYS A 211 78.55 71.41 16.54
C CYS A 211 77.25 71.25 15.73
N VAL A 212 77.32 70.44 14.67
CA VAL A 212 76.17 70.00 13.87
C VAL A 212 75.84 68.58 14.30
N CYS A 213 74.76 68.42 15.07
CA CYS A 213 74.43 67.16 15.73
C CYS A 213 73.90 66.09 14.77
N PHE A 214 74.22 64.83 15.08
CA PHE A 214 73.59 63.68 14.42
C PHE A 214 72.12 63.55 14.85
N SER A 215 71.37 62.73 14.11
CA SER A 215 69.98 62.40 14.48
C SER A 215 69.91 61.93 15.94
N HIS A 216 68.85 62.33 16.63
CA HIS A 216 68.62 62.08 18.05
C HIS A 216 69.50 62.87 19.04
N PHE A 217 70.24 63.91 18.60
CA PHE A 217 71.00 64.82 19.48
C PHE A 217 70.83 66.31 19.15
N THR A 218 71.02 67.17 20.15
CA THR A 218 70.92 68.64 20.07
C THR A 218 71.72 69.33 21.20
N GLY A 219 71.69 70.66 21.24
CA GLY A 219 72.50 71.51 22.13
C GLY A 219 73.81 71.96 21.46
N GLU A 220 74.46 72.98 22.01
CA GLU A 220 75.65 73.62 21.40
C GLU A 220 76.87 72.69 21.27
N ASP A 221 76.88 71.59 22.03
CA ASP A 221 77.89 70.54 22.02
C ASP A 221 77.32 69.14 21.73
N CYS A 222 76.07 69.04 21.28
CA CYS A 222 75.36 67.77 21.01
C CYS A 222 75.21 66.81 22.21
N SER A 223 75.37 67.30 23.44
CA SER A 223 75.18 66.51 24.67
C SER A 223 73.72 66.07 24.92
N THR A 224 72.73 66.81 24.42
CA THR A 224 71.31 66.64 24.77
C THR A 224 70.61 65.69 23.80
N PRO A 225 70.07 64.54 24.23
CA PRO A 225 69.35 63.64 23.33
C PRO A 225 67.95 64.17 22.99
N THR A 226 67.52 64.03 21.74
CA THR A 226 66.17 64.34 21.27
C THR A 226 65.41 63.06 20.92
N CYS A 227 64.23 62.88 21.50
CA CYS A 227 63.47 61.64 21.33
C CYS A 227 62.97 61.42 19.88
N PRO A 228 62.86 60.16 19.42
CA PRO A 228 62.31 59.80 18.11
C PRO A 228 60.98 60.51 17.81
N ASN A 229 60.88 61.13 16.64
CA ASN A 229 59.71 61.89 16.13
C ASN A 229 59.07 62.87 17.14
N ASN A 230 59.83 63.37 18.13
CA ASN A 230 59.32 64.13 19.28
C ASN A 230 58.12 63.45 19.97
N CYS A 231 58.16 62.11 20.05
CA CYS A 231 57.11 61.25 20.56
C CYS A 231 55.74 61.43 19.88
N ASN A 232 55.70 61.95 18.64
CA ASN A 232 54.49 62.29 17.87
C ASN A 232 53.46 63.21 18.60
N GLY A 233 53.83 63.88 19.70
CA GLY A 233 52.85 64.55 20.58
C GLY A 233 51.98 63.60 21.41
N ASN A 234 52.38 62.32 21.49
CA ASN A 234 51.72 61.18 22.13
C ASN A 234 52.47 60.64 23.35
N GLY A 235 53.35 61.45 23.92
CA GLY A 235 54.09 61.15 25.12
C GLY A 235 55.03 62.28 25.50
N ARG A 236 55.76 62.07 26.59
CA ARG A 236 56.79 62.99 27.08
C ARG A 236 58.18 62.44 26.74
N CYS A 237 58.99 63.26 26.10
CA CYS A 237 60.42 62.98 25.95
C CYS A 237 61.14 63.06 27.31
N VAL A 238 61.83 61.98 27.71
CA VAL A 238 62.60 61.89 28.96
C VAL A 238 63.94 61.21 28.65
N ASN A 239 65.06 61.94 28.82
CA ASN A 239 66.42 61.45 28.62
C ASN A 239 66.69 60.79 27.25
N GLY A 240 65.97 61.19 26.19
CA GLY A 240 66.09 60.63 24.84
C GLY A 240 65.12 59.49 24.52
N GLN A 241 64.41 58.95 25.52
CA GLN A 241 63.37 57.94 25.34
C GLN A 241 61.97 58.57 25.48
N CYS A 242 61.01 58.10 24.68
CA CYS A 242 59.62 58.50 24.82
C CYS A 242 58.93 57.72 25.95
N VAL A 243 58.26 58.45 26.85
CA VAL A 243 57.31 57.91 27.83
C VAL A 243 55.91 58.22 27.31
N CYS A 244 55.22 57.21 26.78
CA CYS A 244 53.95 57.40 26.08
C CYS A 244 52.77 57.75 27.00
N ASP A 245 51.79 58.44 26.42
CA ASP A 245 50.49 58.64 27.04
C ASP A 245 49.73 57.31 27.18
N GLU A 246 48.74 57.25 28.08
CA GLU A 246 48.06 55.99 28.40
C GLU A 246 47.38 55.35 27.17
N GLY A 247 47.72 54.09 26.90
CA GLY A 247 47.22 53.30 25.76
C GLY A 247 48.09 53.32 24.50
N LEU A 248 49.12 54.19 24.45
CA LEU A 248 50.08 54.29 23.35
C LEU A 248 51.41 53.60 23.70
N TYR A 249 52.12 53.10 22.67
CA TYR A 249 53.42 52.43 22.81
C TYR A 249 54.29 52.59 21.53
N GLY A 250 55.47 51.98 21.56
CA GLY A 250 56.51 52.11 20.52
C GLY A 250 57.59 53.12 20.93
N GLU A 251 58.70 53.15 20.18
CA GLU A 251 59.85 54.02 20.50
C GLU A 251 59.55 55.52 20.40
N ASP A 252 58.51 55.86 19.62
CA ASP A 252 58.05 57.22 19.34
C ASP A 252 56.56 57.46 19.67
N CYS A 253 55.90 56.53 20.38
CA CYS A 253 54.49 56.59 20.74
C CYS A 253 53.50 56.73 19.56
N SER A 254 53.85 56.14 18.41
CA SER A 254 52.98 56.07 17.23
C SER A 254 51.97 54.91 17.25
N SER A 255 52.15 53.88 18.09
CA SER A 255 51.32 52.67 18.08
C SER A 255 50.27 52.67 19.20
N VAL A 256 49.07 52.18 18.93
CA VAL A 256 47.97 52.03 19.91
C VAL A 256 47.83 50.57 20.29
N LEU A 257 47.71 50.27 21.59
CA LEU A 257 47.49 48.91 22.08
C LEU A 257 46.23 48.30 21.44
N SER A 258 46.37 47.12 20.82
CA SER A 258 45.23 46.41 20.24
C SER A 258 44.27 45.91 21.34
N PRO A 259 42.98 45.74 21.01
CA PRO A 259 42.11 44.83 21.74
C PRO A 259 42.75 43.44 21.85
N GLN A 260 42.31 42.68 22.85
CA GLN A 260 42.68 41.28 23.07
C GLN A 260 41.47 40.50 23.58
N GLY A 261 41.48 39.19 23.38
CA GLY A 261 40.43 38.31 23.88
C GLY A 261 39.09 38.49 23.18
N LEU A 262 39.07 38.99 21.94
CA LEU A 262 37.87 39.02 21.11
C LEU A 262 37.29 37.61 20.99
N ARG A 263 36.03 37.45 21.39
CA ARG A 263 35.34 36.16 21.47
C ARG A 263 33.88 36.28 21.11
N LEU A 264 33.34 35.19 20.58
CA LEU A 264 31.90 35.00 20.40
C LEU A 264 31.28 34.54 21.73
N VAL A 265 30.35 35.31 22.27
CA VAL A 265 29.65 35.04 23.55
C VAL A 265 28.32 34.33 23.31
N GLN A 266 27.60 34.72 22.26
CA GLN A 266 26.34 34.08 21.85
C GLN A 266 26.15 34.20 20.35
N GLN A 267 25.58 33.16 19.73
CA GLN A 267 25.14 33.16 18.34
C GLN A 267 23.66 32.82 18.21
N THR A 268 23.11 33.19 17.05
CA THR A 268 21.80 32.81 16.54
C THR A 268 21.92 32.70 15.01
N ASP A 269 20.82 32.47 14.30
CA ASP A 269 20.82 32.43 12.84
C ASP A 269 20.91 33.81 12.17
N VAL A 270 20.63 34.89 12.89
CA VAL A 270 20.63 36.28 12.37
C VAL A 270 21.46 37.28 13.17
N SER A 271 22.14 36.84 14.24
CA SER A 271 22.96 37.71 15.08
C SER A 271 24.11 37.01 15.79
N LEU A 272 25.19 37.77 16.04
CA LEU A 272 26.40 37.36 16.76
C LEU A 272 26.70 38.40 17.86
N LEU A 273 26.78 37.96 19.12
CA LEU A 273 27.22 38.77 20.25
C LEU A 273 28.70 38.53 20.49
N VAL A 274 29.52 39.55 20.24
CA VAL A 274 30.98 39.50 20.46
C VAL A 274 31.39 40.37 21.65
N GLU A 275 32.48 39.98 22.30
CA GLU A 275 33.07 40.67 23.46
C GLU A 275 34.60 40.66 23.36
N TRP A 276 35.26 41.69 23.84
CA TRP A 276 36.73 41.84 23.91
C TRP A 276 37.15 42.42 25.27
N GLU A 277 38.45 42.46 25.56
CA GLU A 277 39.01 43.13 26.73
C GLU A 277 39.18 44.65 26.51
N SER A 278 38.89 45.45 27.55
CA SER A 278 38.95 46.91 27.45
C SER A 278 40.38 47.45 27.44
N VAL A 279 40.81 47.93 26.27
CA VAL A 279 42.05 48.71 26.09
C VAL A 279 42.00 50.01 26.90
N ARG A 280 43.02 50.25 27.73
CA ARG A 280 43.17 51.50 28.50
C ARG A 280 43.59 52.65 27.58
N GLY A 281 43.08 53.85 27.82
CA GLY A 281 43.31 55.01 26.96
C GLY A 281 42.41 55.10 25.72
N ALA A 282 41.75 54.00 25.31
CA ALA A 282 40.83 53.98 24.16
C ALA A 282 39.74 55.07 24.27
N GLU A 283 39.57 55.88 23.23
CA GLU A 283 38.48 56.84 23.10
C GLU A 283 37.20 56.14 22.61
N TYR A 284 37.37 55.22 21.67
CA TYR A 284 36.35 54.33 21.14
C TYR A 284 36.99 53.10 20.49
N TYR A 285 36.15 52.12 20.16
CA TYR A 285 36.50 50.98 19.32
C TYR A 285 35.86 51.14 17.93
N VAL A 286 36.49 50.57 16.92
CA VAL A 286 35.91 50.37 15.60
C VAL A 286 35.72 48.86 15.43
N LEU A 287 34.49 48.42 15.14
CA LEU A 287 34.18 47.04 14.81
C LEU A 287 33.84 46.96 13.32
N LYS A 288 34.55 46.09 12.59
CA LYS A 288 34.24 45.76 11.19
C LYS A 288 33.73 44.32 11.10
N TYR A 289 32.81 44.07 10.17
CA TYR A 289 32.37 42.71 9.88
C TYR A 289 31.93 42.53 8.43
N TYR A 290 32.27 41.37 7.86
CA TYR A 290 31.94 40.97 6.48
C TYR A 290 31.82 39.45 6.35
N PRO A 291 31.02 38.92 5.40
CA PRO A 291 31.04 37.50 5.08
C PRO A 291 32.44 37.08 4.60
N LYS A 292 32.96 35.94 5.07
CA LYS A 292 34.33 35.45 4.80
C LYS A 292 34.72 35.34 3.31
N TYR A 293 33.74 35.33 2.40
CA TYR A 293 33.95 35.26 0.94
C TYR A 293 33.43 36.50 0.18
N ASP A 294 33.08 37.57 0.90
CA ASP A 294 32.59 38.84 0.34
C ASP A 294 33.00 40.03 1.23
N GLU A 295 34.30 40.34 1.22
CA GLU A 295 34.87 41.55 1.86
C GLU A 295 34.23 42.86 1.33
N GLY A 296 33.66 42.82 0.11
CA GLY A 296 32.96 43.94 -0.51
C GLY A 296 31.66 44.38 0.19
N SER A 297 31.09 43.56 1.08
CA SER A 297 29.92 43.94 1.91
C SER A 297 30.27 44.29 3.36
N MET A 298 31.54 44.66 3.62
CA MET A 298 32.01 45.12 4.93
C MET A 298 31.19 46.28 5.50
N LYS A 299 30.81 46.13 6.77
CA LYS A 299 30.13 47.13 7.59
C LYS A 299 31.03 47.54 8.76
N GLU A 300 31.16 48.84 8.97
CA GLU A 300 31.96 49.45 10.03
C GLU A 300 31.04 50.14 11.07
N ILE A 301 31.31 49.91 12.36
CA ILE A 301 30.56 50.47 13.49
C ILE A 301 31.52 51.10 14.49
N GLN A 302 31.28 52.37 14.85
CA GLN A 302 31.98 53.03 15.95
C GLN A 302 31.28 52.72 17.29
N ILE A 303 32.06 52.29 18.30
CA ILE A 303 31.54 51.81 19.59
C ILE A 303 32.22 52.59 20.73
N PRO A 304 31.48 53.24 21.65
CA PRO A 304 32.09 54.03 22.71
C PRO A 304 32.90 53.16 23.69
N ASN A 305 34.03 53.68 24.17
CA ASN A 305 34.95 52.98 25.09
C ASN A 305 34.29 52.43 26.39
N THR A 306 33.15 52.98 26.80
CA THR A 306 32.30 52.46 27.88
C THR A 306 31.69 51.06 27.62
N LYS A 307 31.92 50.47 26.44
CA LYS A 307 31.48 49.13 26.05
C LYS A 307 32.66 48.28 25.59
N ASN A 308 32.63 47.00 25.97
CA ASN A 308 33.56 45.97 25.53
C ASN A 308 32.86 44.83 24.76
N SER A 309 31.60 45.03 24.35
CA SER A 309 30.79 44.03 23.65
C SER A 309 29.79 44.67 22.68
N TYR A 310 29.40 43.90 21.66
CA TYR A 310 28.48 44.34 20.62
C TYR A 310 27.63 43.19 20.07
N LEU A 311 26.33 43.44 19.89
CA LEU A 311 25.42 42.52 19.20
C LEU A 311 25.31 42.94 17.73
N ILE A 312 25.93 42.16 16.85
CA ILE A 312 25.80 42.30 15.40
C ILE A 312 24.48 41.66 14.97
N THR A 313 23.59 42.42 14.33
CA THR A 313 22.27 41.93 13.85
C THR A 313 22.18 41.91 12.32
N ASP A 314 21.06 41.37 11.82
CA ASP A 314 20.70 41.37 10.39
C ASP A 314 21.74 40.64 9.53
N LEU A 315 22.22 39.52 10.07
CA LEU A 315 23.14 38.59 9.43
C LEU A 315 22.39 37.50 8.67
N THR A 316 23.07 36.87 7.72
CA THR A 316 22.53 35.77 6.91
C THR A 316 22.74 34.42 7.62
N PRO A 317 21.70 33.56 7.76
CA PRO A 317 21.83 32.25 8.38
C PRO A 317 22.84 31.29 7.73
N GLY A 318 23.58 30.57 8.57
CA GLY A 318 24.64 29.64 8.16
C GLY A 318 25.74 30.30 7.33
N VAL A 319 26.13 31.54 7.64
CA VAL A 319 27.23 32.25 6.94
C VAL A 319 28.33 32.56 7.94
N THR A 320 29.57 32.25 7.55
CA THR A 320 30.77 32.62 8.31
C THR A 320 31.11 34.08 8.03
N TYR A 321 31.20 34.86 9.10
CA TYR A 321 31.64 36.24 9.09
C TYR A 321 33.06 36.34 9.68
N ILE A 322 33.88 37.21 9.12
CA ILE A 322 35.03 37.77 9.81
C ILE A 322 34.51 38.94 10.66
N VAL A 323 34.98 39.02 11.91
CA VAL A 323 34.72 40.16 12.80
C VAL A 323 36.05 40.66 13.34
N GLU A 324 36.30 41.94 13.15
CA GLU A 324 37.54 42.64 13.49
C GLU A 324 37.22 43.75 14.50
N VAL A 325 38.00 43.89 15.56
CA VAL A 325 37.86 44.99 16.52
C VAL A 325 39.19 45.69 16.73
N TYR A 326 39.17 47.01 16.51
CA TYR A 326 40.30 47.93 16.69
C TYR A 326 40.01 48.89 17.85
N ALA A 327 41.04 49.32 18.58
CA ALA A 327 40.98 50.46 19.49
C ALA A 327 41.44 51.74 18.78
N VAL A 328 40.87 52.89 19.15
CA VAL A 328 41.29 54.20 18.63
C VAL A 328 41.64 55.14 19.78
N ILE A 329 42.81 55.79 19.66
CA ILE A 329 43.32 56.82 20.58
C ILE A 329 43.86 57.97 19.74
N LYS A 330 43.41 59.21 19.99
CA LYS A 330 43.84 60.43 19.28
C LYS A 330 43.82 60.29 17.75
N GLN A 331 42.79 59.65 17.20
CA GLN A 331 42.63 59.32 15.77
C GLN A 331 43.64 58.31 15.19
N ILE A 332 44.50 57.71 16.00
CA ILE A 332 45.33 56.55 15.62
C ILE A 332 44.56 55.27 15.94
N GLN A 333 44.48 54.36 14.96
CA GLN A 333 43.86 53.05 15.09
C GLN A 333 44.93 52.00 15.43
N SER A 334 44.62 51.04 16.30
CA SER A 334 45.46 49.88 16.57
C SER A 334 45.46 48.86 15.41
N GLU A 335 46.26 47.80 15.53
CA GLU A 335 45.95 46.54 14.86
C GLU A 335 44.64 45.92 15.38
N ALA A 336 43.99 45.07 14.60
CA ALA A 336 42.77 44.37 15.02
C ALA A 336 43.06 43.13 15.87
N ASP A 337 42.16 42.84 16.81
CA ASP A 337 41.86 41.45 17.19
C ASP A 337 40.76 40.91 16.25
N VAL A 338 40.83 39.64 15.86
CA VAL A 338 40.04 39.08 14.74
C VAL A 338 39.52 37.69 15.06
N ILE A 339 38.24 37.45 14.80
CA ILE A 339 37.61 36.11 14.89
C ILE A 339 36.83 35.75 13.64
N GLU A 340 36.75 34.45 13.36
CA GLU A 340 35.75 33.87 12.46
C GLU A 340 34.56 33.37 13.28
N ALA A 341 33.34 33.77 12.91
CA ALA A 341 32.11 33.39 13.60
C ALA A 341 31.02 33.02 12.58
N THR A 342 30.38 31.87 12.75
CA THR A 342 29.32 31.39 11.85
C THR A 342 27.97 31.47 12.54
N THR A 343 26.99 32.12 11.90
CA THR A 343 25.59 32.14 12.35
C THR A 343 24.97 30.74 12.32
N ASP A 344 24.02 30.46 13.22
CA ASP A 344 23.26 29.20 13.19
C ASP A 344 22.57 29.04 11.81
N VAL A 345 22.29 27.80 11.41
CA VAL A 345 21.34 27.55 10.31
C VAL A 345 19.92 27.73 10.88
N SER A 346 19.07 28.52 10.20
CA SER A 346 17.69 28.77 10.65
C SER A 346 16.93 27.49 10.94
N ALA A 347 16.14 27.51 12.02
CA ALA A 347 15.15 26.48 12.28
C ALA A 347 14.10 26.43 11.16
N ILE A 348 13.45 25.28 11.00
CA ILE A 348 12.45 25.08 9.95
C ILE A 348 11.08 25.49 10.49
N ASP A 349 10.59 26.63 10.01
CA ASP A 349 9.22 27.08 10.28
C ASP A 349 8.18 26.07 9.78
N ASP A 350 7.11 25.92 10.56
CA ASP A 350 5.80 25.51 10.04
C ASP A 350 5.80 24.13 9.35
N VAL A 351 6.42 23.14 9.98
CA VAL A 351 6.33 21.71 9.63
C VAL A 351 4.90 21.21 9.85
N ARG A 352 4.33 20.50 8.88
CA ARG A 352 2.95 19.99 8.90
C ARG A 352 2.86 18.59 8.29
N VAL A 353 1.87 17.82 8.72
CA VAL A 353 1.34 16.69 7.96
C VAL A 353 0.25 17.23 7.03
N LEU A 354 0.34 16.92 5.73
CA LEU A 354 -0.68 17.28 4.74
C LEU A 354 -1.61 16.12 4.39
N GLY A 355 -1.18 14.88 4.62
CA GLY A 355 -1.91 13.67 4.30
C GLY A 355 -1.22 12.43 4.85
N GLN A 356 -1.97 11.34 4.91
CA GLN A 356 -1.57 10.07 5.51
C GLN A 356 -2.26 8.92 4.78
N THR A 357 -1.76 7.71 5.03
CA THR A 357 -2.28 6.42 4.58
C THR A 357 -1.90 5.37 5.64
N GLU A 358 -2.30 4.12 5.45
CA GLU A 358 -1.87 2.98 6.28
C GLU A 358 -0.33 2.77 6.34
N ILE A 359 0.44 3.14 5.31
CA ILE A 359 1.89 2.86 5.24
C ILE A 359 2.77 4.07 4.88
N SER A 360 2.20 5.28 4.82
CA SER A 360 2.93 6.49 4.45
C SER A 360 2.32 7.78 5.01
N ILE A 361 3.17 8.78 5.28
CA ILE A 361 2.80 10.12 5.75
C ILE A 361 3.43 11.16 4.82
N LEU A 362 2.62 12.07 4.28
CA LEU A 362 3.04 13.23 3.51
C LEU A 362 3.24 14.42 4.45
N VAL A 363 4.49 14.83 4.63
CA VAL A 363 4.87 16.03 5.37
C VAL A 363 5.28 17.17 4.45
N ASP A 364 5.07 18.40 4.90
CA ASP A 364 5.64 19.59 4.26
C ASP A 364 6.10 20.65 5.27
N TRP A 365 7.01 21.52 4.84
CA TRP A 365 7.56 22.58 5.68
C TRP A 365 7.94 23.80 4.85
N LYS A 366 8.04 24.95 5.52
CA LYS A 366 8.43 26.20 4.90
C LYS A 366 9.93 26.22 4.64
N ASN A 367 10.33 26.60 3.42
CA ASN A 367 11.75 26.72 3.10
C ASN A 367 12.34 27.97 3.80
N PRO A 368 13.53 27.86 4.44
CA PRO A 368 14.20 29.01 5.06
C PRO A 368 14.65 30.01 3.98
N ARG A 369 14.85 31.27 4.38
CA ARG A 369 15.33 32.33 3.47
C ARG A 369 16.78 32.15 3.02
N ALA A 370 17.58 31.44 3.81
CA ALA A 370 18.96 31.14 3.48
C ALA A 370 19.07 29.94 2.53
N GLU A 371 20.21 29.84 1.85
CA GLU A 371 20.59 28.60 1.18
C GLU A 371 21.08 27.56 2.20
N VAL A 372 20.65 26.33 1.98
CA VAL A 372 20.90 25.11 2.77
C VAL A 372 21.05 23.96 1.81
N ASP A 373 21.94 23.02 2.10
CA ASP A 373 22.36 21.98 1.14
C ASP A 373 21.30 20.87 1.04
N TYR A 374 20.72 20.50 2.18
CA TYR A 374 19.60 19.57 2.29
C TYR A 374 18.91 19.70 3.65
N PHE A 375 17.75 19.06 3.76
CA PHE A 375 17.05 18.82 5.02
C PHE A 375 17.30 17.38 5.47
N ARG A 376 17.81 17.20 6.69
CA ARG A 376 17.76 15.91 7.37
C ARG A 376 16.34 15.72 7.90
N LEU A 377 15.66 14.70 7.40
CA LEU A 377 14.38 14.24 7.89
C LEU A 377 14.60 13.00 8.76
N LYS A 378 14.18 13.02 10.01
CA LYS A 378 14.10 11.83 10.88
C LYS A 378 12.65 11.51 11.17
N HIS A 379 12.35 10.23 11.31
CA HIS A 379 11.11 9.78 11.92
C HIS A 379 11.40 8.70 12.97
N THR A 380 10.67 8.76 14.08
CA THR A 380 10.85 7.91 15.26
C THR A 380 9.52 7.26 15.60
N ASP A 381 9.53 5.94 15.75
CA ASP A 381 8.34 5.14 16.10
C ASP A 381 8.09 5.08 17.62
N PRO A 382 6.96 4.50 18.10
CA PRO A 382 6.67 4.38 19.52
C PRO A 382 7.60 3.43 20.31
N SER A 383 8.43 2.63 19.64
CA SER A 383 9.46 1.79 20.28
C SER A 383 10.79 2.52 20.47
N GLY A 384 10.98 3.66 19.78
CA GLY A 384 12.21 4.43 19.75
C GLY A 384 13.16 4.06 18.59
N GLN A 385 12.69 3.31 17.58
CA GLN A 385 13.43 3.11 16.35
C GLN A 385 13.41 4.40 15.52
N GLU A 386 14.59 4.91 15.16
CA GLU A 386 14.75 6.08 14.27
C GLU A 386 15.19 5.67 12.87
N GLU A 387 14.63 6.33 11.85
CA GLU A 387 15.12 6.26 10.47
C GLU A 387 15.29 7.67 9.86
N GLU A 388 16.42 7.86 9.17
CA GLU A 388 16.89 9.15 8.62
C GLU A 388 16.89 9.17 7.08
N GLN A 389 16.46 10.28 6.50
CA GLN A 389 16.40 10.51 5.05
C GLN A 389 16.89 11.93 4.71
N SER A 390 17.73 12.07 3.68
CA SER A 390 18.21 13.37 3.19
C SER A 390 17.31 13.91 2.07
N VAL A 391 16.56 14.98 2.34
CA VAL A 391 15.59 15.59 1.42
C VAL A 391 16.16 16.89 0.83
N GLN A 392 16.16 17.02 -0.49
CA GLN A 392 16.66 18.21 -1.19
C GLN A 392 15.70 19.40 -1.06
N LYS A 393 16.23 20.64 -1.05
CA LYS A 393 15.43 21.87 -1.01
C LYS A 393 14.64 22.04 -2.32
N SER A 394 13.32 22.16 -2.21
CA SER A 394 12.44 22.48 -3.34
C SER A 394 12.68 23.90 -3.87
N GLN A 395 12.45 24.11 -5.17
CA GLN A 395 12.41 25.46 -5.78
C GLN A 395 11.13 26.24 -5.39
N GLU A 396 10.12 25.57 -4.83
CA GLU A 396 8.93 26.22 -4.27
C GLU A 396 9.21 26.87 -2.90
N ALA A 397 8.25 27.67 -2.40
CA ALA A 397 8.33 28.27 -1.06
C ALA A 397 8.21 27.25 0.11
N ARG A 398 7.87 25.99 -0.20
CA ARG A 398 7.78 24.86 0.74
C ARG A 398 8.43 23.63 0.12
N THR A 399 9.00 22.76 0.96
CA THR A 399 9.43 21.42 0.55
C THR A 399 8.43 20.40 1.07
N LYS A 400 8.15 19.38 0.26
CA LYS A 400 7.19 18.30 0.51
C LYS A 400 7.92 16.96 0.40
N HIS A 401 7.62 16.02 1.29
CA HIS A 401 8.19 14.68 1.24
C HIS A 401 7.22 13.64 1.77
N THR A 402 7.20 12.46 1.15
CA THR A 402 6.39 11.33 1.61
C THR A 402 7.29 10.29 2.26
N ILE A 403 7.10 10.09 3.57
CA ILE A 403 7.72 8.99 4.30
C ILE A 403 6.92 7.73 4.00
N VAL A 404 7.58 6.64 3.58
CA VAL A 404 6.95 5.40 3.11
C VAL A 404 7.54 4.18 3.82
N GLY A 405 6.77 3.10 3.94
CA GLY A 405 7.18 1.88 4.64
C GLY A 405 6.86 1.89 6.14
N LEU A 406 5.95 2.76 6.56
CA LEU A 406 5.50 2.90 7.95
C LEU A 406 4.55 1.77 8.35
N TYR A 407 4.45 1.49 9.65
CA TYR A 407 3.50 0.53 10.20
C TYR A 407 2.08 1.14 10.29
N PRO A 408 1.01 0.38 10.00
CA PRO A 408 -0.37 0.85 10.15
C PRO A 408 -0.77 1.26 11.57
N GLY A 409 -1.70 2.21 11.66
CA GLY A 409 -2.29 2.72 12.89
C GLY A 409 -1.28 3.20 13.95
N THR A 410 -0.10 3.64 13.52
CA THR A 410 1.06 3.93 14.38
C THR A 410 1.37 5.42 14.36
N GLU A 411 1.70 5.98 15.52
CA GLU A 411 2.04 7.40 15.68
C GLU A 411 3.55 7.59 15.65
N TYR A 412 4.02 8.55 14.86
CA TYR A 412 5.41 8.85 14.60
C TYR A 412 5.73 10.29 14.98
N GLN A 413 6.88 10.49 15.64
CA GLN A 413 7.48 11.82 15.75
C GLN A 413 8.36 12.06 14.53
N ILE A 414 8.14 13.17 13.83
CA ILE A 414 8.84 13.53 12.60
C ILE A 414 9.62 14.81 12.86
N SER A 415 10.94 14.73 12.74
CA SER A 415 11.87 15.84 12.96
C SER A 415 12.51 16.27 11.66
N VAL A 416 12.39 17.56 11.31
CA VAL A 416 13.05 18.15 10.14
C VAL A 416 14.14 19.11 10.60
N GLN A 417 15.34 18.97 10.05
CA GLN A 417 16.52 19.76 10.43
C GLN A 417 17.24 20.26 9.17
N ALA A 418 17.61 21.53 9.11
CA ALA A 418 18.31 22.10 7.96
C ALA A 418 19.83 21.93 8.09
N ILE A 419 20.51 21.47 7.03
CA ILE A 419 21.96 21.20 7.03
C ILE A 419 22.67 22.12 6.02
N LYS A 420 23.84 22.66 6.40
CA LYS A 420 24.66 23.52 5.54
C LYS A 420 26.15 23.37 5.88
N GLY A 421 26.89 22.70 5.00
CA GLY A 421 28.24 22.20 5.29
C GLY A 421 28.22 21.30 6.52
N ASN A 422 29.06 21.62 7.50
CA ASN A 422 29.11 20.91 8.79
C ASN A 422 28.16 21.51 9.85
N ASN A 423 27.38 22.55 9.51
CA ASN A 423 26.48 23.22 10.45
C ASN A 423 25.06 22.67 10.32
N GLU A 424 24.41 22.48 11.47
CA GLU A 424 23.04 21.96 11.53
C GLU A 424 22.12 22.96 12.25
N GLY A 425 20.92 23.14 11.72
CA GLY A 425 19.87 23.94 12.35
C GLY A 425 19.23 23.21 13.53
N LYS A 426 18.34 23.91 14.24
CA LYS A 426 17.55 23.30 15.31
C LYS A 426 16.46 22.41 14.70
N PRO A 427 16.25 21.17 15.21
CA PRO A 427 15.22 20.28 14.70
C PRO A 427 13.82 20.83 14.99
N SER A 428 12.96 20.79 13.99
CA SER A 428 11.55 21.18 14.07
C SER A 428 10.68 19.93 14.01
N ILE A 429 9.88 19.71 15.07
CA ILE A 429 9.16 18.46 15.30
C ILE A 429 7.67 18.62 14.98
N ALA A 430 7.11 17.64 14.26
CA ALA A 430 5.68 17.43 14.11
C ALA A 430 5.32 15.98 14.50
N ALA A 431 4.06 15.76 14.91
CA ALA A 431 3.52 14.42 15.07
C ALA A 431 2.65 14.06 13.86
N GLY A 432 2.72 12.82 13.41
CA GLY A 432 1.87 12.27 12.36
C GLY A 432 1.54 10.81 12.67
N ALA A 433 0.38 10.33 12.25
CA ALA A 433 0.00 8.94 12.45
C ALA A 433 -0.47 8.32 11.15
N THR A 434 -0.07 7.09 10.88
CA THR A 434 -0.66 6.30 9.79
C THR A 434 -2.12 5.96 10.09
N ASP A 435 -2.88 5.71 9.03
CA ASP A 435 -4.24 5.22 9.13
C ASP A 435 -4.28 3.74 9.54
N ILE A 436 -5.43 3.28 9.99
CA ILE A 436 -5.65 1.86 10.31
C ILE A 436 -5.79 1.11 8.97
N ASP A 437 -5.02 0.04 8.78
CA ASP A 437 -5.10 -0.77 7.56
C ASP A 437 -6.46 -1.45 7.41
N ALA A 438 -6.90 -1.65 6.17
CA ALA A 438 -8.20 -2.24 5.89
C ALA A 438 -8.17 -3.79 6.02
N PRO A 439 -9.22 -4.44 6.56
CA PRO A 439 -9.30 -5.90 6.57
C PRO A 439 -9.22 -6.48 5.15
N THR A 440 -8.33 -7.44 4.92
CA THR A 440 -8.07 -7.99 3.57
C THR A 440 -8.65 -9.39 3.40
N ASN A 441 -8.59 -9.92 2.17
CA ASN A 441 -9.07 -11.26 1.81
C ASN A 441 -10.49 -11.59 2.30
N LEU A 442 -11.41 -10.63 2.15
CA LEU A 442 -12.82 -10.82 2.47
C LEU A 442 -13.45 -11.89 1.58
N ILE A 443 -13.98 -12.94 2.22
CA ILE A 443 -14.63 -14.07 1.56
C ILE A 443 -15.99 -14.30 2.22
N THR A 444 -17.02 -14.55 1.41
CA THR A 444 -18.34 -15.02 1.86
C THR A 444 -18.45 -16.54 1.66
N THR A 445 -18.82 -17.29 2.69
CA THR A 445 -19.11 -18.73 2.62
C THR A 445 -20.47 -19.05 3.28
N ASP A 446 -20.89 -20.31 3.17
CA ASP A 446 -22.03 -20.88 3.92
C ASP A 446 -23.33 -20.05 3.82
N VAL A 447 -23.57 -19.50 2.63
CA VAL A 447 -24.73 -18.67 2.32
C VAL A 447 -25.99 -19.54 2.25
N THR A 448 -27.08 -19.00 2.78
CA THR A 448 -28.39 -19.65 2.90
C THR A 448 -29.50 -18.69 2.50
N GLU A 449 -30.77 -19.03 2.75
CA GLU A 449 -31.90 -18.10 2.55
C GLU A 449 -31.85 -16.88 3.49
N ASP A 450 -31.33 -17.02 4.72
CA ASP A 450 -31.37 -15.99 5.76
C ASP A 450 -30.05 -15.72 6.49
N THR A 451 -28.98 -16.46 6.19
CA THR A 451 -27.67 -16.31 6.84
C THR A 451 -26.49 -16.43 5.85
N ALA A 452 -25.35 -15.84 6.21
CA ALA A 452 -24.08 -16.00 5.49
C ALA A 452 -22.90 -15.95 6.48
N MET A 453 -21.82 -16.67 6.21
CA MET A 453 -20.54 -16.52 6.91
C MET A 453 -19.67 -15.54 6.12
N VAL A 454 -19.02 -14.60 6.82
CA VAL A 454 -18.04 -13.69 6.25
C VAL A 454 -16.73 -13.84 7.02
N SER A 455 -15.61 -14.01 6.32
CA SER A 455 -14.27 -14.14 6.89
C SER A 455 -13.29 -13.17 6.26
N TRP A 456 -12.28 -12.75 7.03
CA TRP A 456 -11.27 -11.76 6.63
C TRP A 456 -9.92 -12.02 7.32
N ASP A 457 -8.84 -11.56 6.72
CA ASP A 457 -7.54 -11.50 7.36
C ASP A 457 -7.45 -10.30 8.31
N GLN A 458 -6.79 -10.51 9.45
CA GLN A 458 -6.69 -9.51 10.52
C GLN A 458 -5.73 -8.36 10.15
N VAL A 459 -6.08 -7.16 10.61
CA VAL A 459 -5.29 -5.93 10.39
C VAL A 459 -4.05 -5.90 11.28
N GLN A 460 -2.99 -5.23 10.82
CA GLN A 460 -1.73 -5.08 11.54
C GLN A 460 -1.77 -3.97 12.59
N ALA A 461 -2.54 -2.91 12.33
CA ALA A 461 -2.78 -1.84 13.28
C ALA A 461 -3.41 -2.39 14.58
N PRO A 462 -2.94 -1.96 15.77
CA PRO A 462 -3.66 -2.23 17.02
C PRO A 462 -5.10 -1.71 16.95
N ILE A 463 -6.09 -2.51 17.35
CA ILE A 463 -7.52 -2.15 17.24
C ILE A 463 -8.32 -2.57 18.48
N GLU A 464 -9.45 -1.90 18.67
CA GLU A 464 -10.44 -2.23 19.70
C GLU A 464 -11.44 -3.27 19.17
N GLY A 465 -11.79 -3.16 17.88
CA GLY A 465 -12.59 -4.16 17.19
C GLY A 465 -12.74 -3.90 15.69
N TYR A 466 -13.61 -4.71 15.08
CA TYR A 466 -14.15 -4.49 13.75
C TYR A 466 -15.61 -4.05 13.86
N MET A 467 -16.10 -3.40 12.81
CA MET A 467 -17.50 -3.05 12.64
C MET A 467 -17.97 -3.59 11.29
N LEU A 468 -19.04 -4.37 11.28
CA LEU A 468 -19.68 -4.87 10.05
C LEU A 468 -21.00 -4.14 9.79
N SER A 469 -21.35 -3.96 8.53
CA SER A 469 -22.71 -3.62 8.10
C SER A 469 -23.00 -4.32 6.77
N TYR A 470 -24.26 -4.43 6.39
CA TYR A 470 -24.63 -4.92 5.06
C TYR A 470 -25.77 -4.10 4.46
N THR A 471 -25.74 -3.93 3.14
CA THR A 471 -26.70 -3.13 2.37
C THR A 471 -27.30 -3.94 1.22
N SER A 472 -28.55 -3.66 0.89
CA SER A 472 -29.31 -4.36 -0.15
C SER A 472 -30.31 -3.42 -0.81
N SER A 473 -30.95 -3.88 -1.90
CA SER A 473 -32.08 -3.18 -2.52
C SER A 473 -33.30 -3.01 -1.60
N GLN A 474 -33.34 -3.73 -0.47
CA GLN A 474 -34.41 -3.65 0.54
C GLN A 474 -34.01 -2.81 1.78
N GLY A 475 -32.82 -2.20 1.79
CA GLY A 475 -32.30 -1.38 2.88
C GLY A 475 -30.99 -1.90 3.47
N SER A 476 -30.54 -1.24 4.55
CA SER A 476 -29.27 -1.48 5.23
C SER A 476 -29.46 -2.01 6.65
N SER A 477 -28.48 -2.75 7.15
CA SER A 477 -28.37 -3.10 8.57
C SER A 477 -28.00 -1.88 9.42
N ALA A 478 -28.12 -2.03 10.75
CA ALA A 478 -27.32 -1.24 11.67
C ALA A 478 -25.85 -1.72 11.65
N ASP A 479 -24.95 -0.94 12.22
CA ASP A 479 -23.55 -1.33 12.44
C ASP A 479 -23.45 -2.39 13.54
N ILE A 480 -22.63 -3.42 13.30
CA ILE A 480 -22.49 -4.62 14.12
C ILE A 480 -21.05 -4.68 14.68
N PRO A 481 -20.84 -4.44 15.98
CA PRO A 481 -19.51 -4.51 16.58
C PRO A 481 -19.04 -5.96 16.75
N VAL A 482 -17.80 -6.23 16.34
CA VAL A 482 -17.14 -7.54 16.43
C VAL A 482 -15.78 -7.37 17.12
N GLY A 483 -15.42 -8.31 18.00
CA GLY A 483 -14.18 -8.23 18.77
C GLY A 483 -12.94 -8.36 17.87
N ARG A 484 -11.90 -7.56 18.17
CA ARG A 484 -10.62 -7.48 17.43
C ARG A 484 -9.96 -8.83 17.13
N ASP A 485 -10.13 -9.81 18.01
CA ASP A 485 -9.50 -11.13 17.92
C ASP A 485 -10.26 -12.08 16.97
N SER A 486 -11.34 -11.61 16.33
CA SER A 486 -12.14 -12.37 15.36
C SER A 486 -11.58 -12.24 13.94
N SER A 487 -11.73 -13.29 13.13
CA SER A 487 -11.46 -13.31 11.68
C SER A 487 -12.67 -13.79 10.86
N SER A 488 -13.82 -14.00 11.51
CA SER A 488 -15.08 -14.32 10.84
C SER A 488 -16.30 -13.92 11.67
N TYR A 489 -17.44 -13.76 11.00
CA TYR A 489 -18.73 -13.45 11.61
C TYR A 489 -19.87 -14.06 10.78
N LYS A 490 -20.88 -14.63 11.46
CA LYS A 490 -22.09 -15.14 10.81
C LYS A 490 -23.20 -14.08 10.84
N LEU A 491 -23.52 -13.54 9.67
CA LEU A 491 -24.69 -12.68 9.45
C LEU A 491 -25.98 -13.50 9.59
N LEU A 492 -27.01 -12.91 10.20
CA LEU A 492 -28.30 -13.53 10.49
C LEU A 492 -29.44 -12.59 10.09
N GLY A 493 -30.58 -13.15 9.66
CA GLY A 493 -31.77 -12.36 9.32
C GLY A 493 -31.67 -11.60 7.98
N LEU A 494 -30.84 -12.10 7.06
CA LEU A 494 -30.78 -11.63 5.67
C LEU A 494 -32.13 -11.86 4.98
N LYS A 495 -32.35 -11.16 3.86
CA LYS A 495 -33.56 -11.32 3.03
C LYS A 495 -33.31 -12.36 1.94
N PRO A 496 -34.12 -13.45 1.83
CA PRO A 496 -33.99 -14.47 0.79
C PRO A 496 -34.09 -13.92 -0.63
N GLY A 497 -33.37 -14.53 -1.57
CA GLY A 497 -33.36 -14.15 -2.99
C GLY A 497 -32.87 -12.71 -3.26
N VAL A 498 -32.05 -12.14 -2.38
CA VAL A 498 -31.49 -10.78 -2.50
C VAL A 498 -29.95 -10.82 -2.39
N ARG A 499 -29.29 -9.99 -3.20
CA ARG A 499 -27.86 -9.70 -3.05
C ARG A 499 -27.64 -8.63 -1.99
N HIS A 500 -26.78 -8.94 -1.02
CA HIS A 500 -26.33 -8.03 0.04
C HIS A 500 -24.85 -7.71 -0.17
N THR A 501 -24.46 -6.44 -0.15
CA THR A 501 -23.05 -6.02 -0.07
C THR A 501 -22.71 -5.86 1.41
N VAL A 502 -21.76 -6.66 1.89
CA VAL A 502 -21.25 -6.60 3.27
C VAL A 502 -20.03 -5.71 3.30
N TYR A 503 -19.99 -4.77 4.24
CA TYR A 503 -18.84 -3.91 4.51
C TYR A 503 -18.25 -4.25 5.88
N ILE A 504 -16.93 -4.17 5.99
CA ILE A 504 -16.19 -4.23 7.25
C ILE A 504 -15.13 -3.14 7.31
N TRP A 505 -14.91 -2.59 8.49
CA TRP A 505 -13.78 -1.73 8.81
C TRP A 505 -13.31 -2.00 10.23
N ALA A 506 -12.03 -1.74 10.49
CA ALA A 506 -11.45 -1.80 11.82
C ALA A 506 -11.57 -0.44 12.52
N TYR A 507 -11.51 -0.40 13.87
CA TYR A 507 -11.57 0.86 14.62
C TYR A 507 -10.71 0.86 15.90
N ARG A 508 -10.32 2.08 16.31
CA ARG A 508 -9.66 2.39 17.58
C ARG A 508 -10.05 3.82 18.01
N GLY A 509 -10.91 3.95 19.02
CA GLY A 509 -11.56 5.21 19.36
C GLY A 509 -12.30 5.79 18.15
N ASP A 510 -12.13 7.08 17.91
CA ASP A 510 -12.75 7.79 16.78
C ASP A 510 -12.09 7.51 15.41
N LYS A 511 -10.98 6.75 15.37
CA LYS A 511 -10.31 6.36 14.11
C LYS A 511 -10.85 5.05 13.55
N VAL A 512 -11.02 4.99 12.23
CA VAL A 512 -11.45 3.81 11.46
C VAL A 512 -10.49 3.52 10.31
N SER A 513 -10.47 2.28 9.83
CA SER A 513 -9.87 1.92 8.54
C SER A 513 -10.76 2.34 7.36
N GLU A 514 -10.21 2.26 6.15
CA GLU A 514 -11.03 2.17 4.94
C GLU A 514 -11.96 0.94 4.98
N LYS A 515 -13.08 1.01 4.25
CA LYS A 515 -14.10 -0.05 4.23
C LYS A 515 -13.79 -1.10 3.17
N ALA A 516 -13.42 -2.30 3.60
CA ALA A 516 -13.40 -3.47 2.73
C ALA A 516 -14.83 -4.02 2.53
N SER A 517 -15.09 -4.71 1.41
CA SER A 517 -16.42 -5.26 1.12
C SER A 517 -16.42 -6.56 0.32
N THR A 518 -17.45 -7.38 0.53
CA THR A 518 -17.77 -8.59 -0.25
C THR A 518 -19.27 -8.67 -0.54
N GLU A 519 -19.68 -9.53 -1.46
CA GLU A 519 -21.10 -9.78 -1.77
C GLU A 519 -21.59 -11.12 -1.20
N ALA A 520 -22.87 -11.16 -0.83
CA ALA A 520 -23.59 -12.35 -0.38
C ALA A 520 -24.95 -12.41 -1.09
N GLU A 521 -25.12 -13.32 -2.04
CA GLU A 521 -26.40 -13.53 -2.72
C GLU A 521 -27.14 -14.72 -2.10
N THR A 522 -28.17 -14.42 -1.32
CA THR A 522 -28.92 -15.41 -0.52
C THR A 522 -29.76 -16.34 -1.40
N GLU A 523 -29.90 -17.59 -0.96
CA GLU A 523 -30.80 -18.56 -1.60
C GLU A 523 -32.26 -18.08 -1.64
N ILE A 524 -33.04 -18.59 -2.58
CA ILE A 524 -34.50 -18.42 -2.60
C ILE A 524 -35.11 -19.33 -1.52
N ASP A 525 -35.87 -18.78 -0.57
CA ASP A 525 -36.53 -19.61 0.44
C ASP A 525 -37.60 -20.53 -0.16
N SER A 526 -37.76 -21.71 0.41
CA SER A 526 -38.65 -22.74 -0.14
C SER A 526 -40.13 -22.43 0.15
N PRO A 527 -41.06 -22.71 -0.79
CA PRO A 527 -42.50 -22.65 -0.52
C PRO A 527 -42.89 -23.57 0.64
N LYS A 528 -43.70 -23.06 1.58
CA LYS A 528 -43.98 -23.70 2.87
C LYS A 528 -45.38 -24.33 2.86
N ASP A 529 -45.70 -25.22 3.78
CA ASP A 529 -47.03 -25.83 3.96
C ASP A 529 -47.64 -26.55 2.74
N LEU A 530 -46.82 -27.05 1.79
CA LEU A 530 -47.30 -27.77 0.61
C LEU A 530 -48.17 -28.98 1.00
N ARG A 531 -49.43 -28.99 0.57
CA ARG A 531 -50.41 -30.03 0.94
C ARG A 531 -51.49 -30.24 -0.13
N ALA A 532 -52.04 -31.46 -0.15
CA ALA A 532 -53.22 -31.80 -0.93
C ALA A 532 -54.51 -31.68 -0.11
N SER A 533 -55.59 -31.29 -0.77
CA SER A 533 -56.95 -31.08 -0.27
C SER A 533 -57.96 -31.50 -1.35
N ASP A 534 -59.25 -31.59 -1.01
CA ASP A 534 -60.35 -31.96 -1.93
C ASP A 534 -60.06 -33.20 -2.79
N VAL A 535 -59.40 -34.20 -2.20
CA VAL A 535 -58.91 -35.38 -2.92
C VAL A 535 -60.08 -36.32 -3.25
N THR A 536 -60.28 -36.59 -4.54
CA THR A 536 -61.35 -37.47 -5.04
C THR A 536 -60.77 -38.78 -5.61
N LEU A 537 -61.53 -39.48 -6.46
CA LEU A 537 -61.04 -40.59 -7.27
C LEU A 537 -60.00 -40.13 -8.30
N GLU A 538 -60.14 -38.92 -8.86
CA GLU A 538 -59.41 -38.47 -10.06
C GLU A 538 -58.87 -37.02 -9.99
N THR A 539 -59.09 -36.31 -8.88
CA THR A 539 -58.69 -34.90 -8.70
C THR A 539 -58.11 -34.63 -7.31
N ALA A 540 -57.34 -33.55 -7.17
CA ALA A 540 -56.91 -32.98 -5.88
C ALA A 540 -56.58 -31.48 -6.01
N THR A 541 -56.89 -30.69 -4.99
CA THR A 541 -56.47 -29.29 -4.85
C THR A 541 -55.15 -29.24 -4.07
N LEU A 542 -54.07 -28.79 -4.72
CA LEU A 542 -52.75 -28.59 -4.10
C LEU A 542 -52.66 -27.14 -3.63
N THR A 543 -52.12 -26.89 -2.43
CA THR A 543 -51.96 -25.55 -1.83
C THR A 543 -50.62 -25.41 -1.12
N TRP A 544 -50.06 -24.20 -1.09
CA TRP A 544 -48.80 -23.86 -0.40
C TRP A 544 -48.77 -22.40 0.04
N THR A 545 -47.91 -22.09 1.00
CA THR A 545 -47.53 -20.74 1.43
C THR A 545 -46.41 -20.22 0.51
N PRO A 546 -46.57 -19.06 -0.15
CA PRO A 546 -45.52 -18.43 -0.95
C PRO A 546 -44.23 -18.14 -0.16
N PRO A 547 -43.05 -18.12 -0.81
CA PRO A 547 -41.79 -17.72 -0.20
C PRO A 547 -41.75 -16.21 0.11
N LEU A 548 -40.75 -15.80 0.90
CA LEU A 548 -40.45 -14.39 1.19
C LEU A 548 -39.62 -13.74 0.09
N ALA A 549 -38.85 -14.52 -0.67
CA ALA A 549 -38.14 -14.08 -1.86
C ALA A 549 -39.12 -13.60 -2.96
N ASP A 550 -38.77 -12.50 -3.61
CA ASP A 550 -39.42 -12.05 -4.84
C ASP A 550 -39.04 -13.01 -6.00
N ILE A 551 -40.03 -13.65 -6.61
CA ILE A 551 -39.86 -14.79 -7.54
C ILE A 551 -40.69 -14.64 -8.82
N ASP A 552 -40.17 -15.19 -9.93
CA ASP A 552 -40.87 -15.22 -11.21
C ASP A 552 -42.03 -16.25 -11.18
N GLY A 553 -41.80 -17.39 -10.53
CA GLY A 553 -42.72 -18.50 -10.55
C GLY A 553 -42.33 -19.72 -9.74
N TYR A 554 -43.09 -20.79 -9.96
CA TYR A 554 -42.89 -22.11 -9.40
C TYR A 554 -42.88 -23.17 -10.51
N ILE A 555 -42.07 -24.21 -10.30
CA ILE A 555 -42.16 -25.48 -11.03
C ILE A 555 -42.81 -26.48 -10.06
N LEU A 556 -44.05 -26.88 -10.35
CA LEU A 556 -44.78 -27.90 -9.63
C LEU A 556 -44.75 -29.20 -10.44
N THR A 557 -44.37 -30.32 -9.81
CA THR A 557 -44.46 -31.65 -10.44
C THR A 557 -45.35 -32.58 -9.62
N TYR A 558 -46.04 -33.51 -10.29
CA TYR A 558 -46.72 -34.61 -9.61
C TYR A 558 -46.63 -35.92 -10.39
N ARG A 559 -46.47 -37.05 -9.67
CA ARG A 559 -46.35 -38.40 -10.25
C ARG A 559 -46.98 -39.48 -9.38
N ASP A 560 -47.47 -40.54 -10.01
CA ASP A 560 -47.87 -41.80 -9.35
C ASP A 560 -46.63 -42.45 -8.73
N GLU A 561 -46.68 -42.85 -7.46
CA GLU A 561 -45.55 -43.47 -6.75
C GLU A 561 -44.99 -44.69 -7.51
N GLY A 562 -45.86 -45.42 -8.24
CA GLY A 562 -45.51 -46.60 -9.02
C GLY A 562 -45.10 -46.33 -10.48
N LEU A 563 -44.87 -45.08 -10.90
CA LEU A 563 -44.43 -44.72 -12.26
C LEU A 563 -43.30 -43.68 -12.25
N MET A 564 -42.52 -43.66 -13.33
CA MET A 564 -41.50 -42.62 -13.59
C MET A 564 -42.08 -41.36 -14.26
N GLU A 565 -43.26 -41.48 -14.88
CA GLU A 565 -43.90 -40.38 -15.61
C GLU A 565 -44.34 -39.26 -14.65
N THR A 566 -43.83 -38.05 -14.89
CA THR A 566 -44.09 -36.83 -14.12
C THR A 566 -44.92 -35.85 -14.95
N VAL A 567 -45.88 -35.19 -14.30
CA VAL A 567 -46.58 -34.05 -14.89
C VAL A 567 -46.00 -32.77 -14.31
N GLU A 568 -45.22 -32.03 -15.10
CA GLU A 568 -44.72 -30.70 -14.74
C GLU A 568 -45.75 -29.60 -15.07
N LYS A 569 -45.83 -28.58 -14.23
CA LYS A 569 -46.66 -27.37 -14.39
C LYS A 569 -45.87 -26.15 -13.89
N GLN A 570 -45.67 -25.18 -14.77
CA GLN A 570 -45.16 -23.86 -14.39
C GLN A 570 -46.31 -22.97 -13.91
N ILE A 571 -46.07 -22.24 -12.83
CA ILE A 571 -47.06 -21.41 -12.12
C ILE A 571 -46.41 -20.03 -11.87
N ARG A 572 -47.17 -18.94 -12.02
CA ARG A 572 -46.67 -17.57 -11.77
C ARG A 572 -46.40 -17.34 -10.27
N GLY A 573 -45.46 -16.47 -9.91
CA GLY A 573 -45.05 -16.23 -8.52
C GLY A 573 -46.20 -15.87 -7.56
N SER A 574 -47.25 -15.23 -8.05
CA SER A 574 -48.47 -14.89 -7.30
C SER A 574 -49.42 -16.08 -7.02
N GLY A 575 -49.07 -17.31 -7.43
CA GLY A 575 -49.87 -18.51 -7.21
C GLY A 575 -49.62 -19.16 -5.84
N SER A 576 -50.68 -19.60 -5.17
CA SER A 576 -50.66 -20.37 -3.90
C SER A 576 -51.47 -21.68 -3.96
N SER A 577 -52.03 -22.02 -5.12
CA SER A 577 -52.83 -23.23 -5.32
C SER A 577 -52.78 -23.74 -6.77
N PHE A 578 -52.94 -25.06 -6.95
CA PHE A 578 -53.06 -25.72 -8.25
C PHE A 578 -54.11 -26.85 -8.22
N PHE A 579 -54.97 -26.94 -9.24
CA PHE A 579 -55.97 -28.00 -9.36
C PHE A 579 -55.44 -29.15 -10.23
N ALA A 580 -55.11 -30.28 -9.62
CA ALA A 580 -54.69 -31.49 -10.31
C ALA A 580 -55.89 -32.35 -10.70
N SER A 581 -55.91 -32.83 -11.95
CA SER A 581 -56.97 -33.65 -12.53
C SER A 581 -56.41 -34.80 -13.37
N ASN A 582 -57.27 -35.73 -13.80
CA ASN A 582 -56.92 -36.95 -14.53
C ASN A 582 -55.98 -37.88 -13.74
N LEU A 583 -56.13 -37.87 -12.41
CA LEU A 583 -55.38 -38.75 -11.51
C LEU A 583 -55.96 -40.17 -11.55
N LYS A 584 -55.12 -41.18 -11.32
CA LYS A 584 -55.54 -42.59 -11.25
C LYS A 584 -56.11 -42.89 -9.85
N SER A 585 -57.28 -43.50 -9.78
CA SER A 585 -57.94 -43.82 -8.50
C SER A 585 -57.17 -44.84 -7.65
N GLY A 586 -57.22 -44.70 -6.33
CA GLY A 586 -56.53 -45.55 -5.36
C GLY A 586 -54.99 -45.45 -5.37
N LYS A 587 -54.40 -44.55 -6.16
CA LYS A 587 -52.94 -44.38 -6.27
C LYS A 587 -52.42 -43.31 -5.32
N LYS A 588 -51.18 -43.51 -4.85
CA LYS A 588 -50.41 -42.47 -4.18
C LYS A 588 -49.79 -41.55 -5.23
N TYR A 589 -49.77 -40.26 -4.93
CA TYR A 589 -49.11 -39.24 -5.71
C TYR A 589 -48.06 -38.53 -4.86
N ILE A 590 -46.84 -38.46 -5.38
CA ILE A 590 -45.76 -37.63 -4.86
C ILE A 590 -45.83 -36.30 -5.62
N VAL A 591 -45.79 -35.19 -4.90
CA VAL A 591 -45.91 -33.82 -5.42
C VAL A 591 -44.72 -33.02 -4.93
N THR A 592 -44.02 -32.35 -5.84
CA THR A 592 -42.94 -31.42 -5.51
C THR A 592 -43.26 -30.01 -5.99
N ILE A 593 -42.74 -29.00 -5.31
CA ILE A 593 -42.72 -27.61 -5.77
C ILE A 593 -41.35 -26.99 -5.53
N ILE A 594 -40.90 -26.18 -6.49
CA ILE A 594 -39.66 -25.41 -6.45
C ILE A 594 -40.01 -23.97 -6.87
N ALA A 595 -39.66 -22.97 -6.06
CA ALA A 595 -39.74 -21.56 -6.46
C ALA A 595 -38.51 -21.16 -7.29
N TYR A 596 -38.67 -20.19 -8.19
CA TYR A 596 -37.57 -19.78 -9.08
C TYR A 596 -37.53 -18.29 -9.42
N LYS A 597 -36.32 -17.81 -9.70
CA LYS A 597 -36.03 -16.48 -10.23
C LYS A 597 -34.90 -16.58 -11.24
N GLY A 598 -35.15 -16.28 -12.52
CA GLY A 598 -34.20 -16.53 -13.61
C GLY A 598 -33.71 -17.97 -13.64
N ASN A 599 -32.42 -18.17 -13.38
CA ASN A 599 -31.79 -19.50 -13.27
C ASN A 599 -31.76 -20.07 -11.85
N GLU A 600 -31.97 -19.25 -10.81
CA GLU A 600 -31.92 -19.67 -9.42
C GLU A 600 -33.19 -20.42 -8.98
N ARG A 601 -33.03 -21.33 -8.02
CA ARG A 601 -34.05 -22.27 -7.57
C ARG A 601 -34.04 -22.41 -6.04
N SER A 602 -35.21 -22.46 -5.43
CA SER A 602 -35.32 -22.83 -4.01
C SER A 602 -34.99 -24.31 -3.78
N LYS A 603 -34.81 -24.72 -2.52
CA LYS A 603 -34.86 -26.15 -2.16
C LYS A 603 -36.28 -26.68 -2.43
N VAL A 604 -36.38 -28.00 -2.65
CA VAL A 604 -37.63 -28.68 -3.00
C VAL A 604 -38.52 -28.82 -1.76
N ALA A 605 -39.78 -28.37 -1.85
CA ALA A 605 -40.82 -28.77 -0.92
C ALA A 605 -41.63 -29.94 -1.52
N GLU A 606 -41.89 -30.99 -0.73
CA GLU A 606 -42.55 -32.22 -1.16
C GLU A 606 -43.76 -32.54 -0.27
N THR A 607 -44.81 -33.12 -0.86
CA THR A 607 -45.93 -33.74 -0.13
C THR A 607 -46.38 -35.02 -0.85
N ILE A 608 -46.99 -35.94 -0.09
CA ILE A 608 -47.53 -37.19 -0.62
C ILE A 608 -49.01 -37.28 -0.25
N PHE A 609 -49.86 -37.59 -1.22
CA PHE A 609 -51.28 -37.86 -1.00
C PHE A 609 -51.71 -39.16 -1.68
N LYS A 610 -52.95 -39.62 -1.44
CA LYS A 610 -53.51 -40.81 -2.10
C LYS A 610 -54.93 -40.52 -2.58
N THR A 611 -55.21 -40.77 -3.85
CA THR A 611 -56.58 -40.69 -4.40
C THR A 611 -57.48 -41.74 -3.76
N VAL A 612 -58.78 -41.44 -3.71
CA VAL A 612 -59.81 -42.35 -3.19
C VAL A 612 -59.82 -43.63 -4.04
N GLY A 613 -59.99 -44.78 -3.38
CA GLY A 613 -60.04 -46.09 -4.04
C GLY A 613 -61.47 -46.57 -4.30
N VAL A 614 -61.64 -47.36 -5.36
CA VAL A 614 -62.88 -48.09 -5.66
C VAL A 614 -62.99 -49.31 -4.74
N LEU A 615 -64.15 -49.52 -4.11
CA LEU A 615 -64.34 -50.52 -3.04
C LEU A 615 -64.24 -51.98 -3.54
N TYR A 616 -64.77 -52.26 -4.73
CA TYR A 616 -64.70 -53.56 -5.40
C TYR A 616 -64.05 -53.40 -6.79
N PRO A 617 -62.71 -53.41 -6.93
CA PRO A 617 -62.05 -53.22 -8.22
C PRO A 617 -62.41 -54.27 -9.29
N PHE A 618 -62.84 -55.45 -8.84
CA PHE A 618 -63.36 -56.53 -9.68
C PHE A 618 -64.75 -56.94 -9.13
N PRO A 619 -65.83 -56.24 -9.49
CA PRO A 619 -67.15 -56.53 -8.93
C PRO A 619 -67.64 -57.90 -9.42
N MET A 620 -68.11 -58.76 -8.51
CA MET A 620 -68.63 -60.10 -8.88
C MET A 620 -70.11 -60.08 -9.28
N ASP A 621 -70.82 -58.98 -8.99
CA ASP A 621 -72.26 -58.83 -9.19
C ASP A 621 -72.65 -57.34 -9.32
N CYS A 622 -73.90 -57.07 -9.71
CA CYS A 622 -74.42 -55.71 -9.89
C CYS A 622 -74.54 -54.90 -8.58
N VAL A 623 -74.60 -55.53 -7.40
CA VAL A 623 -74.61 -54.82 -6.11
C VAL A 623 -73.22 -54.28 -5.79
N GLN A 624 -72.15 -55.04 -6.06
CA GLN A 624 -70.77 -54.56 -5.93
C GLN A 624 -70.48 -53.42 -6.91
N THR A 625 -70.93 -53.55 -8.17
CA THR A 625 -70.91 -52.47 -9.16
C THR A 625 -71.63 -51.21 -8.66
N MET A 626 -72.81 -51.35 -8.05
CA MET A 626 -73.56 -50.24 -7.46
C MET A 626 -72.87 -49.63 -6.23
N LYS A 627 -72.27 -50.46 -5.35
CA LYS A 627 -71.48 -50.00 -4.19
C LYS A 627 -70.19 -49.27 -4.58
N ASN A 628 -69.70 -49.45 -5.81
CA ASN A 628 -68.64 -48.62 -6.41
C ASN A 628 -69.12 -47.23 -6.87
N GLY A 629 -70.42 -46.90 -6.69
CA GLY A 629 -71.00 -45.60 -7.10
C GLY A 629 -71.73 -45.61 -8.44
N ASN A 630 -71.79 -46.75 -9.14
CA ASN A 630 -72.50 -46.86 -10.42
C ASN A 630 -74.01 -46.93 -10.22
N LYS A 631 -74.68 -45.77 -10.25
CA LYS A 631 -76.12 -45.61 -9.97
C LYS A 631 -77.01 -45.54 -11.23
N ARG A 632 -76.58 -46.07 -12.37
CA ARG A 632 -77.35 -46.05 -13.63
C ARG A 632 -77.55 -47.46 -14.15
N SER A 633 -78.74 -47.78 -14.66
CA SER A 633 -78.95 -49.04 -15.37
C SER A 633 -78.17 -49.06 -16.69
N GLY A 634 -77.59 -50.21 -17.04
CA GLY A 634 -76.71 -50.33 -18.20
C GLY A 634 -75.93 -51.65 -18.24
N ILE A 635 -75.05 -51.80 -19.23
CA ILE A 635 -74.15 -52.95 -19.33
C ILE A 635 -72.90 -52.69 -18.47
N TYR A 636 -72.51 -53.69 -17.68
CA TYR A 636 -71.31 -53.66 -16.84
C TYR A 636 -70.56 -55.00 -16.94
N ASN A 637 -69.24 -54.95 -16.76
CA ASN A 637 -68.42 -56.15 -16.59
C ASN A 637 -68.47 -56.62 -15.13
N ILE A 638 -68.65 -57.93 -14.94
CA ILE A 638 -68.51 -58.61 -13.64
C ILE A 638 -67.55 -59.80 -13.74
N TYR A 639 -66.99 -60.20 -12.59
CA TYR A 639 -65.92 -61.21 -12.48
C TYR A 639 -66.37 -62.37 -11.59
N ILE A 640 -67.03 -63.37 -12.18
CA ILE A 640 -67.55 -64.54 -11.44
C ILE A 640 -66.40 -65.29 -10.77
N ASN A 641 -66.59 -65.70 -9.51
CA ASN A 641 -65.57 -66.37 -8.69
C ASN A 641 -64.23 -65.61 -8.55
N ASN A 642 -64.20 -64.30 -8.83
CA ASN A 642 -62.97 -63.48 -8.90
C ASN A 642 -61.94 -64.02 -9.94
N ASP A 643 -62.42 -64.68 -11.00
CA ASP A 643 -61.63 -64.94 -12.21
C ASP A 643 -61.45 -63.62 -12.98
N ARG A 644 -60.26 -63.02 -12.86
CA ARG A 644 -59.95 -61.70 -13.43
C ARG A 644 -59.73 -61.72 -14.93
N ASP A 645 -59.42 -62.88 -15.49
CA ASP A 645 -59.07 -63.06 -16.89
C ASP A 645 -60.31 -63.30 -17.77
N LYS A 646 -61.49 -63.46 -17.16
CA LYS A 646 -62.78 -63.70 -17.83
C LYS A 646 -63.89 -62.75 -17.32
N PRO A 647 -63.83 -61.44 -17.63
CA PRO A 647 -64.97 -60.56 -17.42
C PRO A 647 -66.19 -61.06 -18.22
N ILE A 648 -67.38 -60.95 -17.62
CA ILE A 648 -68.66 -61.24 -18.26
C ILE A 648 -69.49 -59.96 -18.26
N GLU A 649 -69.89 -59.52 -19.45
CA GLU A 649 -70.88 -58.45 -19.62
C GLU A 649 -72.26 -58.93 -19.14
N VAL A 650 -72.92 -58.09 -18.35
CA VAL A 650 -74.31 -58.25 -17.90
C VAL A 650 -75.04 -56.91 -17.91
N TYR A 651 -76.36 -56.93 -18.13
CA TYR A 651 -77.18 -55.75 -17.88
C TYR A 651 -77.50 -55.66 -16.39
N CYS A 652 -77.00 -54.62 -15.73
CA CYS A 652 -77.42 -54.25 -14.38
C CYS A 652 -78.61 -53.29 -14.44
N ASP A 653 -79.68 -53.64 -13.76
CA ASP A 653 -80.79 -52.76 -13.40
C ASP A 653 -80.51 -52.18 -12.00
N MET A 654 -80.29 -50.87 -11.97
CA MET A 654 -80.00 -50.09 -10.77
C MET A 654 -81.22 -49.28 -10.27
N ASP A 655 -82.34 -49.32 -11.00
CA ASP A 655 -83.50 -48.47 -10.76
C ASP A 655 -84.63 -49.23 -10.03
N THR A 656 -84.83 -50.52 -10.35
CA THR A 656 -85.91 -51.32 -9.76
C THR A 656 -85.58 -51.76 -8.33
N ASP A 657 -86.50 -51.53 -7.38
CA ASP A 657 -86.48 -52.17 -6.04
C ASP A 657 -85.16 -51.96 -5.27
N GLY A 658 -84.58 -50.75 -5.40
CA GLY A 658 -83.30 -50.39 -4.78
C GLY A 658 -82.05 -50.79 -5.57
N GLY A 659 -82.22 -51.37 -6.77
CA GLY A 659 -81.14 -51.63 -7.72
C GLY A 659 -80.29 -52.86 -7.43
N GLY A 660 -79.17 -52.97 -8.16
CA GLY A 660 -78.22 -54.08 -8.06
C GLY A 660 -78.72 -55.40 -8.68
N TRP A 661 -79.73 -55.36 -9.54
CA TRP A 661 -80.27 -56.55 -10.22
C TRP A 661 -79.48 -56.88 -11.49
N LEU A 662 -79.14 -58.15 -11.67
CA LEU A 662 -78.52 -58.70 -12.88
C LEU A 662 -79.62 -59.31 -13.75
N VAL A 663 -79.90 -58.72 -14.91
CA VAL A 663 -80.97 -59.18 -15.81
C VAL A 663 -80.50 -60.40 -16.62
N ILE A 664 -81.25 -61.50 -16.53
CA ILE A 664 -80.96 -62.79 -17.20
C ILE A 664 -81.91 -63.11 -18.36
N GLN A 665 -83.10 -62.48 -18.39
CA GLN A 665 -83.99 -62.42 -19.55
C GLN A 665 -84.69 -61.06 -19.58
N ARG A 666 -84.88 -60.51 -20.79
CA ARG A 666 -85.71 -59.33 -21.06
C ARG A 666 -86.48 -59.53 -22.35
N ARG A 667 -87.76 -59.16 -22.35
CA ARG A 667 -88.62 -59.03 -23.54
C ARG A 667 -89.58 -57.87 -23.37
N ASN A 668 -89.68 -57.05 -24.41
CA ASN A 668 -90.30 -55.73 -24.39
C ASN A 668 -90.69 -55.21 -25.79
N SER A 669 -90.36 -55.93 -26.86
CA SER A 669 -90.53 -55.46 -28.25
C SER A 669 -91.02 -56.53 -29.22
N GLY A 670 -90.96 -57.83 -28.85
CA GLY A 670 -91.44 -58.96 -29.65
C GLY A 670 -90.62 -59.24 -30.92
N ARG A 671 -89.49 -58.55 -31.11
CA ARG A 671 -88.64 -58.63 -32.30
C ARG A 671 -87.79 -59.89 -32.31
N LEU A 672 -87.44 -60.39 -31.13
CA LEU A 672 -86.65 -61.60 -30.96
C LEU A 672 -87.57 -62.80 -30.73
N ASP A 673 -87.50 -63.76 -31.64
CA ASP A 673 -88.09 -65.07 -31.43
C ASP A 673 -87.36 -65.83 -30.30
N PHE A 674 -88.11 -66.38 -29.33
CA PHE A 674 -87.59 -67.21 -28.23
C PHE A 674 -87.77 -68.72 -28.45
N MET A 675 -88.26 -69.16 -29.62
CA MET A 675 -88.40 -70.57 -30.02
C MET A 675 -87.05 -71.22 -30.38
N LYS A 676 -86.05 -71.08 -29.49
CA LYS A 676 -84.66 -71.49 -29.72
C LYS A 676 -84.36 -72.92 -29.28
N ARG A 677 -83.29 -73.46 -29.86
CA ARG A 677 -82.75 -74.81 -29.65
C ARG A 677 -81.89 -74.92 -28.39
N TRP A 678 -81.68 -76.14 -27.89
CA TRP A 678 -80.88 -76.45 -26.69
C TRP A 678 -79.54 -75.70 -26.64
N LYS A 679 -78.73 -75.81 -27.69
CA LYS A 679 -77.41 -75.17 -27.77
C LYS A 679 -77.47 -73.63 -27.71
N GLN A 680 -78.54 -73.02 -28.20
CA GLN A 680 -78.73 -71.56 -28.15
C GLN A 680 -79.13 -71.12 -26.74
N TYR A 681 -79.99 -71.87 -26.06
CA TYR A 681 -80.33 -71.61 -24.66
C TYR A 681 -79.14 -71.80 -23.71
N ILE A 682 -78.18 -72.67 -24.02
CA ILE A 682 -76.90 -72.76 -23.28
C ILE A 682 -76.07 -71.49 -23.45
N ALA A 683 -75.80 -71.08 -24.69
CA ALA A 683 -74.88 -69.99 -25.00
C ALA A 683 -75.45 -68.58 -24.70
N GLY A 684 -76.77 -68.43 -24.71
CA GLY A 684 -77.44 -67.13 -24.71
C GLY A 684 -77.69 -66.61 -26.13
N PHE A 685 -78.59 -65.63 -26.26
CA PHE A 685 -78.97 -65.00 -27.53
C PHE A 685 -79.70 -63.66 -27.30
N GLY A 686 -79.62 -62.76 -28.28
CA GLY A 686 -80.27 -61.45 -28.25
C GLY A 686 -79.32 -60.28 -27.96
N ASN A 687 -79.88 -59.14 -27.56
CA ASN A 687 -79.14 -57.92 -27.20
C ASN A 687 -79.55 -57.48 -25.78
N MET A 688 -78.57 -57.25 -24.91
CA MET A 688 -78.79 -56.86 -23.51
C MET A 688 -79.56 -55.55 -23.33
N THR A 689 -79.59 -54.66 -24.34
CA THR A 689 -80.37 -53.40 -24.31
C THR A 689 -81.77 -53.49 -24.94
N ASP A 690 -82.11 -54.60 -25.61
CA ASP A 690 -83.42 -54.87 -26.22
C ASP A 690 -83.94 -56.20 -25.65
N GLU A 691 -84.17 -57.23 -26.45
CA GLU A 691 -84.59 -58.56 -25.97
C GLU A 691 -83.42 -59.56 -25.91
N PHE A 692 -83.34 -60.37 -24.85
CA PHE A 692 -82.29 -61.40 -24.72
C PHE A 692 -82.59 -62.52 -23.71
N TRP A 693 -81.83 -63.60 -23.82
CA TRP A 693 -81.59 -64.63 -22.80
C TRP A 693 -80.08 -64.73 -22.53
N LEU A 694 -79.65 -64.62 -21.28
CA LEU A 694 -78.21 -64.53 -20.93
C LEU A 694 -77.42 -65.81 -21.25
N GLY A 695 -78.06 -66.98 -21.20
CA GLY A 695 -77.46 -68.29 -21.44
C GLY A 695 -77.38 -69.14 -20.18
N ASN A 696 -77.84 -70.39 -20.27
CA ASN A 696 -77.94 -71.29 -19.12
C ASN A 696 -76.58 -71.61 -18.48
N GLU A 697 -75.47 -71.57 -19.23
CA GLU A 697 -74.15 -71.78 -18.62
C GLU A 697 -73.77 -70.61 -17.71
N LYS A 698 -73.94 -69.36 -18.18
CA LYS A 698 -73.70 -68.16 -17.37
C LYS A 698 -74.63 -68.08 -16.15
N ILE A 699 -75.91 -68.44 -16.32
CA ILE A 699 -76.88 -68.47 -15.20
C ILE A 699 -76.51 -69.58 -14.19
N TYR A 700 -75.97 -70.71 -14.65
CA TYR A 700 -75.42 -71.76 -13.79
C TYR A 700 -74.19 -71.25 -13.02
N GLU A 701 -73.21 -70.65 -13.71
CA GLU A 701 -72.00 -70.09 -13.10
C GLU A 701 -72.31 -69.03 -12.05
N LEU A 702 -73.19 -68.07 -12.35
CA LEU A 702 -73.64 -67.03 -11.41
C LEU A 702 -74.27 -67.64 -10.17
N THR A 703 -75.26 -68.51 -10.36
CA THR A 703 -76.09 -69.02 -9.26
C THR A 703 -75.42 -70.13 -8.44
N ASN A 704 -74.35 -70.77 -8.92
CA ASN A 704 -73.61 -71.81 -8.19
C ASN A 704 -72.33 -71.30 -7.50
N THR A 705 -72.19 -69.98 -7.34
CA THR A 705 -71.25 -69.35 -6.40
C THR A 705 -71.67 -69.58 -4.93
N PRO A 706 -70.80 -69.27 -3.95
CA PRO A 706 -71.17 -69.24 -2.52
C PRO A 706 -72.30 -68.23 -2.21
N THR A 707 -72.46 -67.20 -3.04
CA THR A 707 -73.55 -66.23 -2.93
C THR A 707 -74.89 -66.91 -3.20
N GLN A 708 -75.85 -66.68 -2.30
CA GLN A 708 -77.26 -67.00 -2.55
C GLN A 708 -77.90 -65.84 -3.33
N TYR A 709 -78.67 -66.15 -4.36
CA TYR A 709 -79.38 -65.15 -5.17
C TYR A 709 -80.89 -65.26 -4.93
N GLU A 710 -81.56 -64.12 -4.72
CA GLU A 710 -82.98 -64.00 -4.96
C GLU A 710 -83.26 -63.80 -6.46
N LEU A 711 -84.42 -64.26 -6.92
CA LEU A 711 -84.87 -64.16 -8.31
C LEU A 711 -86.16 -63.37 -8.39
N ARG A 712 -86.16 -62.30 -9.19
CA ARG A 712 -87.31 -61.45 -9.49
C ARG A 712 -87.78 -61.63 -10.94
N PHE A 713 -89.08 -61.63 -11.11
CA PHE A 713 -89.78 -61.44 -12.35
C PHE A 713 -90.57 -60.13 -12.28
N ASP A 714 -90.42 -59.25 -13.26
CA ASP A 714 -91.30 -58.10 -13.47
C ASP A 714 -92.08 -58.31 -14.76
N LEU A 715 -93.39 -58.09 -14.71
CA LEU A 715 -94.36 -58.47 -15.74
C LEU A 715 -95.23 -57.26 -16.12
N GLY A 716 -95.60 -57.15 -17.39
CA GLY A 716 -96.48 -56.09 -17.88
C GLY A 716 -97.55 -56.54 -18.88
N LEU A 717 -98.66 -55.79 -18.86
CA LEU A 717 -99.70 -55.83 -19.87
C LEU A 717 -100.30 -54.42 -19.99
N GLY A 718 -100.01 -53.71 -21.09
CA GLY A 718 -100.39 -52.32 -21.30
C GLY A 718 -99.78 -51.41 -20.23
N SER A 719 -100.62 -50.74 -19.44
CA SER A 719 -100.22 -49.94 -18.28
C SER A 719 -100.12 -50.73 -16.97
N GLU A 720 -100.65 -51.96 -16.90
CA GLU A 720 -100.58 -52.77 -15.69
C GLU A 720 -99.20 -53.39 -15.48
N ARG A 721 -98.73 -53.44 -14.24
CA ARG A 721 -97.48 -54.11 -13.85
C ARG A 721 -97.69 -54.98 -12.63
N ALA A 722 -97.06 -56.14 -12.61
CA ALA A 722 -97.02 -57.05 -11.46
C ALA A 722 -95.64 -57.70 -11.35
N TYR A 723 -95.31 -58.22 -10.17
CA TYR A 723 -94.00 -58.84 -9.94
C TYR A 723 -94.09 -60.08 -9.05
N ALA A 724 -93.09 -60.95 -9.19
CA ALA A 724 -92.88 -62.14 -8.36
C ALA A 724 -91.41 -62.20 -7.95
N VAL A 725 -91.12 -62.41 -6.68
CA VAL A 725 -89.75 -62.63 -6.18
C VAL A 725 -89.72 -63.94 -5.40
N TYR A 726 -88.61 -64.67 -5.53
CA TYR A 726 -88.34 -65.89 -4.78
C TYR A 726 -87.03 -65.72 -4.03
N ASP A 727 -87.01 -66.01 -2.73
CA ASP A 727 -85.88 -65.73 -1.82
C ASP A 727 -84.60 -66.55 -2.11
N SER A 728 -84.68 -67.52 -3.02
CA SER A 728 -83.57 -68.32 -3.50
C SER A 728 -83.78 -68.75 -4.95
N PHE A 729 -82.72 -68.79 -5.74
CA PHE A 729 -82.72 -69.37 -7.09
C PHE A 729 -81.34 -69.92 -7.44
N LYS A 730 -81.31 -71.19 -7.86
CA LYS A 730 -80.16 -71.84 -8.50
C LYS A 730 -80.66 -72.76 -9.62
N ILE A 731 -79.81 -73.00 -10.62
CA ILE A 731 -80.04 -74.05 -11.62
C ILE A 731 -78.94 -75.09 -11.56
N GLY A 732 -79.28 -76.36 -11.83
CA GLY A 732 -78.33 -77.46 -11.86
C GLY A 732 -77.36 -77.40 -13.04
N THR A 733 -76.39 -78.32 -13.05
CA THR A 733 -75.44 -78.50 -14.16
C THR A 733 -76.13 -78.87 -15.48
N VAL A 734 -75.41 -78.74 -16.60
CA VAL A 734 -75.83 -79.29 -17.90
C VAL A 734 -76.14 -80.80 -17.85
N LYS A 735 -75.43 -81.57 -17.00
CA LYS A 735 -75.71 -83.00 -16.75
C LYS A 735 -77.07 -83.22 -16.08
N GLN A 736 -77.48 -82.31 -15.20
CA GLN A 736 -78.80 -82.25 -14.58
C GLN A 736 -79.82 -81.48 -15.44
N LYS A 737 -79.51 -81.22 -16.72
CA LYS A 737 -80.38 -80.47 -17.66
C LYS A 737 -80.85 -79.12 -17.12
N TYR A 738 -79.98 -78.41 -16.39
CA TYR A 738 -80.30 -77.10 -15.77
C TYR A 738 -81.52 -77.12 -14.84
N LYS A 739 -81.66 -78.19 -14.05
CA LYS A 739 -82.76 -78.40 -13.09
C LYS A 739 -83.01 -77.18 -12.19
N LEU A 740 -84.25 -76.71 -12.10
CA LEU A 740 -84.63 -75.57 -11.26
C LEU A 740 -84.65 -75.94 -9.77
N ALA A 741 -84.02 -75.08 -8.96
CA ALA A 741 -84.22 -75.00 -7.52
C ALA A 741 -84.60 -73.56 -7.15
N ILE A 742 -85.81 -73.36 -6.60
CA ILE A 742 -86.36 -72.04 -6.27
C ILE A 742 -86.85 -71.98 -4.81
N GLY A 743 -86.80 -70.79 -4.23
CA GLY A 743 -87.16 -70.51 -2.85
C GLY A 743 -88.63 -70.17 -2.62
N LYS A 744 -88.91 -69.46 -1.53
CA LYS A 744 -90.27 -69.03 -1.14
C LYS A 744 -90.71 -67.82 -1.96
N TYR A 745 -91.95 -67.88 -2.46
CA TYR A 745 -92.61 -66.81 -3.20
C TYR A 745 -92.97 -65.59 -2.32
N ARG A 746 -92.82 -64.38 -2.90
CA ARG A 746 -93.46 -63.12 -2.48
C ARG A 746 -93.78 -62.24 -3.70
N GLY A 747 -94.79 -61.38 -3.65
CA GLY A 747 -95.08 -60.41 -4.72
C GLY A 747 -96.57 -60.21 -5.00
N THR A 748 -96.88 -59.64 -6.17
CA THR A 748 -98.25 -59.31 -6.62
C THR A 748 -98.75 -60.16 -7.78
N ALA A 749 -97.87 -60.82 -8.54
CA ALA A 749 -98.25 -61.61 -9.72
C ALA A 749 -98.79 -63.03 -9.41
N GLY A 750 -98.83 -63.44 -8.14
CA GLY A 750 -99.07 -64.83 -7.70
C GLY A 750 -97.91 -65.80 -8.04
N ASP A 751 -97.86 -66.92 -7.33
CA ASP A 751 -96.83 -67.97 -7.51
C ASP A 751 -97.12 -68.85 -8.73
N ALA A 752 -96.16 -68.89 -9.66
CA ALA A 752 -96.19 -69.77 -10.83
C ALA A 752 -94.97 -70.73 -10.91
N MET A 753 -93.93 -70.50 -10.10
CA MET A 753 -92.64 -71.18 -10.26
C MET A 753 -92.39 -72.29 -9.25
N THR A 754 -93.00 -72.25 -8.06
CA THR A 754 -92.87 -73.38 -7.12
C THR A 754 -93.59 -74.64 -7.64
N TYR A 755 -94.56 -74.49 -8.56
CA TYR A 755 -95.08 -75.62 -9.36
C TYR A 755 -93.98 -76.32 -10.18
N HIS A 756 -93.06 -75.54 -10.76
CA HIS A 756 -91.94 -75.95 -11.61
C HIS A 756 -90.68 -76.39 -10.83
N GLN A 757 -90.77 -76.47 -9.49
CA GLN A 757 -89.67 -76.94 -8.65
C GLN A 757 -89.17 -78.35 -9.07
N ASP A 758 -87.85 -78.52 -9.03
CA ASP A 758 -87.15 -79.76 -9.40
C ASP A 758 -87.41 -80.24 -10.84
N ARG A 759 -87.82 -79.37 -11.76
CA ARG A 759 -87.94 -79.69 -13.19
C ARG A 759 -86.66 -79.36 -13.96
N ALA A 760 -86.35 -80.15 -14.98
CA ALA A 760 -85.30 -79.85 -15.95
C ALA A 760 -85.74 -78.74 -16.92
N TRP A 761 -84.77 -78.07 -17.55
CA TRP A 761 -85.04 -77.16 -18.68
C TRP A 761 -85.42 -77.98 -19.91
N THR A 762 -86.45 -77.58 -20.64
CA THR A 762 -86.93 -78.28 -21.84
C THR A 762 -87.00 -77.33 -23.03
N THR A 763 -86.46 -77.77 -24.17
CA THR A 763 -86.46 -77.05 -25.45
C THR A 763 -87.15 -77.87 -26.54
N VAL A 764 -87.44 -77.23 -27.67
CA VAL A 764 -88.08 -77.81 -28.86
C VAL A 764 -87.37 -79.05 -29.43
N ASP A 765 -86.11 -79.24 -29.08
CA ASP A 765 -85.20 -80.28 -29.54
C ASP A 765 -84.48 -81.04 -28.41
N SER A 766 -84.84 -80.77 -27.15
CA SER A 766 -84.47 -81.58 -25.98
C SER A 766 -85.66 -81.59 -25.03
N ASP A 767 -86.49 -82.61 -25.17
CA ASP A 767 -87.54 -82.91 -24.20
C ASP A 767 -86.91 -83.41 -22.89
N ASN A 768 -87.23 -82.77 -21.78
CA ASN A 768 -86.84 -83.18 -20.43
C ASN A 768 -88.00 -82.96 -19.42
N ASP A 769 -89.25 -82.81 -19.88
CA ASP A 769 -90.40 -82.56 -19.01
C ASP A 769 -91.10 -83.87 -18.56
N ILE A 770 -92.32 -83.79 -18.01
CA ILE A 770 -93.07 -84.99 -17.54
C ILE A 770 -94.46 -85.14 -18.16
N ALA A 771 -94.76 -84.40 -19.23
CA ALA A 771 -95.97 -84.60 -20.01
C ALA A 771 -95.84 -85.79 -20.98
N LEU A 772 -96.92 -86.13 -21.68
CA LEU A 772 -96.92 -87.16 -22.73
C LEU A 772 -96.26 -86.70 -24.05
N GLY A 773 -95.81 -85.45 -24.13
CA GLY A 773 -95.07 -84.91 -25.26
C GLY A 773 -94.64 -83.47 -25.06
N ASN A 774 -93.46 -83.14 -25.57
CA ASN A 774 -92.72 -81.89 -25.43
C ASN A 774 -93.58 -80.61 -25.27
N CYS A 775 -93.59 -80.08 -24.04
CA CYS A 775 -94.29 -78.86 -23.71
C CYS A 775 -93.67 -77.62 -24.38
N ALA A 776 -92.36 -77.58 -24.66
CA ALA A 776 -91.74 -76.44 -25.35
C ALA A 776 -92.20 -76.30 -26.81
N LEU A 777 -92.41 -77.43 -27.50
CA LEU A 777 -92.94 -77.46 -28.85
C LEU A 777 -94.42 -77.00 -28.88
N THR A 778 -95.21 -77.46 -27.90
CA THR A 778 -96.63 -77.13 -27.74
C THR A 778 -96.83 -75.65 -27.39
N HIS A 779 -96.13 -75.16 -26.36
CA HIS A 779 -96.28 -73.83 -25.76
C HIS A 779 -95.33 -72.76 -26.33
N ARG A 780 -94.61 -73.10 -27.41
CA ARG A 780 -93.81 -72.17 -28.24
C ARG A 780 -92.73 -71.38 -27.50
N GLY A 781 -92.12 -72.00 -26.48
CA GLY A 781 -91.03 -71.41 -25.70
C GLY A 781 -90.33 -72.46 -24.83
N ALA A 782 -89.06 -72.25 -24.48
CA ALA A 782 -88.34 -73.15 -23.57
C ALA A 782 -88.55 -72.76 -22.10
N TRP A 783 -88.84 -73.74 -21.23
CA TRP A 783 -89.07 -73.52 -19.80
C TRP A 783 -88.75 -74.76 -18.95
N TRP A 784 -88.83 -74.61 -17.62
CA TRP A 784 -88.73 -75.70 -16.64
C TRP A 784 -90.03 -76.50 -16.50
N TYR A 785 -90.56 -77.03 -17.60
CA TYR A 785 -91.89 -77.64 -17.65
C TYR A 785 -92.07 -78.86 -16.71
N LYS A 786 -93.27 -78.97 -16.13
CA LYS A 786 -93.74 -80.14 -15.35
C LYS A 786 -94.72 -80.94 -16.22
N ASN A 787 -95.97 -81.05 -15.80
CA ASN A 787 -97.06 -81.30 -16.75
C ASN A 787 -97.37 -79.93 -17.39
N CYS A 788 -96.57 -79.58 -18.40
CA CYS A 788 -96.43 -78.24 -18.97
C CYS A 788 -96.33 -77.13 -17.91
N HIS A 789 -97.08 -76.01 -17.98
CA HIS A 789 -96.76 -74.81 -17.19
C HIS A 789 -97.89 -74.09 -16.46
N LEU A 790 -97.48 -73.31 -15.45
CA LEU A 790 -98.21 -72.14 -14.94
C LEU A 790 -97.57 -70.80 -15.37
N ALA A 791 -96.35 -70.81 -15.92
CA ALA A 791 -95.70 -69.66 -16.52
C ALA A 791 -94.76 -70.11 -17.65
N ASN A 792 -94.70 -69.32 -18.72
CA ASN A 792 -93.78 -69.47 -19.84
C ASN A 792 -93.45 -68.07 -20.38
N LEU A 793 -92.37 -67.47 -19.89
CA LEU A 793 -91.97 -66.11 -20.30
C LEU A 793 -91.19 -66.12 -21.63
N ASN A 794 -90.89 -67.31 -22.16
CA ASN A 794 -90.19 -67.55 -23.41
C ASN A 794 -91.14 -67.97 -24.55
N GLY A 795 -92.46 -67.94 -24.33
CA GLY A 795 -93.49 -68.27 -25.32
C GLY A 795 -93.54 -67.30 -26.51
N ARG A 796 -94.45 -67.54 -27.45
CA ARG A 796 -94.55 -66.70 -28.65
C ARG A 796 -95.10 -65.31 -28.29
N TRP A 797 -94.52 -64.25 -28.84
CA TRP A 797 -95.00 -62.90 -28.60
C TRP A 797 -96.39 -62.69 -29.21
N ASP A 798 -97.26 -61.99 -28.49
CA ASP A 798 -98.65 -61.67 -28.88
C ASP A 798 -99.50 -62.89 -29.31
N ASP A 799 -99.18 -64.09 -28.80
CA ASP A 799 -99.91 -65.32 -29.12
C ASP A 799 -100.94 -65.63 -28.03
N ASN A 800 -102.12 -65.01 -28.14
CA ASN A 800 -103.21 -65.13 -27.16
C ASN A 800 -103.95 -66.48 -27.21
N ARG A 801 -103.46 -67.47 -27.97
CA ARG A 801 -103.98 -68.84 -27.95
C ARG A 801 -103.55 -69.54 -26.67
N HIS A 802 -104.43 -70.41 -26.16
CA HIS A 802 -104.29 -71.06 -24.86
C HIS A 802 -102.88 -71.63 -24.61
N SER A 803 -102.17 -71.02 -23.65
CA SER A 803 -100.82 -71.38 -23.22
C SER A 803 -99.73 -71.28 -24.30
N MET A 804 -99.92 -70.53 -25.39
CA MET A 804 -98.91 -70.37 -26.46
C MET A 804 -98.10 -69.07 -26.37
N GLY A 805 -98.57 -68.13 -25.54
CA GLY A 805 -98.05 -66.77 -25.44
C GLY A 805 -96.96 -66.60 -24.37
N VAL A 806 -96.57 -65.35 -24.13
CA VAL A 806 -95.81 -64.98 -22.93
C VAL A 806 -96.78 -65.00 -21.75
N ASN A 807 -96.86 -66.09 -20.99
CA ASN A 807 -97.94 -66.25 -20.00
C ASN A 807 -97.44 -66.35 -18.55
N TRP A 808 -98.24 -65.81 -17.62
CA TRP A 808 -98.12 -66.01 -16.17
C TRP A 808 -99.53 -66.27 -15.58
N LYS A 809 -99.89 -67.55 -15.44
CA LYS A 809 -101.25 -68.02 -15.13
C LYS A 809 -101.88 -67.36 -13.90
N PRO A 810 -101.18 -67.19 -12.77
CA PRO A 810 -101.79 -66.60 -11.57
C PRO A 810 -102.19 -65.12 -11.72
N TRP A 811 -101.67 -64.40 -12.74
CA TRP A 811 -101.96 -62.97 -12.94
C TRP A 811 -102.91 -62.71 -14.11
N LYS A 812 -102.65 -63.30 -15.29
CA LYS A 812 -103.42 -63.06 -16.54
C LYS A 812 -103.89 -64.36 -17.22
N GLY A 813 -103.82 -65.50 -16.55
CA GLY A 813 -104.26 -66.78 -17.09
C GLY A 813 -103.38 -67.29 -18.24
N PHE A 814 -103.99 -68.05 -19.14
CA PHE A 814 -103.33 -68.76 -20.25
C PHE A 814 -103.64 -68.17 -21.64
N GLU A 815 -104.65 -67.30 -21.75
CA GLU A 815 -105.21 -66.80 -23.02
C GLU A 815 -104.92 -65.29 -23.19
N THR A 816 -103.82 -64.83 -22.60
CA THR A 816 -103.34 -63.45 -22.68
C THR A 816 -101.82 -63.47 -22.64
N SER A 817 -101.19 -63.04 -23.73
CA SER A 817 -99.76 -62.80 -23.79
C SER A 817 -99.44 -61.47 -23.11
N LEU A 818 -98.41 -61.48 -22.27
CA LEU A 818 -97.81 -60.27 -21.70
C LEU A 818 -97.04 -59.50 -22.77
N ASP A 819 -96.94 -58.18 -22.62
CA ASP A 819 -96.20 -57.26 -23.50
C ASP A 819 -94.89 -56.75 -22.89
N PHE A 820 -94.59 -57.17 -21.65
CA PHE A 820 -93.32 -56.96 -20.99
C PHE A 820 -93.02 -58.11 -20.03
N THR A 821 -91.77 -58.58 -20.03
CA THR A 821 -91.23 -59.48 -19.02
C THR A 821 -89.74 -59.25 -18.83
N GLU A 822 -89.30 -59.23 -17.58
CA GLU A 822 -87.90 -59.42 -17.19
C GLU A 822 -87.77 -60.54 -16.17
N MET A 823 -86.68 -61.28 -16.26
CA MET A 823 -86.19 -62.21 -15.25
C MET A 823 -84.82 -61.71 -14.80
N LYS A 824 -84.63 -61.44 -13.50
CA LYS A 824 -83.40 -60.85 -12.97
C LYS A 824 -83.07 -61.34 -11.56
N ILE A 825 -81.78 -61.43 -11.25
CA ILE A 825 -81.25 -62.02 -10.02
C ILE A 825 -80.42 -61.01 -9.23
N ARG A 826 -80.43 -61.10 -7.90
CA ARG A 826 -79.65 -60.23 -7.00
C ARG A 826 -79.17 -61.04 -5.79
N PRO A 827 -77.97 -60.79 -5.22
CA PRO A 827 -77.56 -61.42 -3.97
C PRO A 827 -78.62 -61.23 -2.88
N ALA A 828 -79.06 -62.32 -2.25
CA ALA A 828 -80.07 -62.30 -1.20
C ALA A 828 -79.57 -61.51 0.01
N GLY A 829 -80.41 -60.61 0.55
CA GLY A 829 -80.02 -59.72 1.66
C GLY A 829 -79.13 -58.53 1.26
N ALA A 830 -78.85 -58.31 -0.03
CA ALA A 830 -78.06 -57.18 -0.52
C ALA A 830 -78.51 -55.82 0.03
N MET A 831 -79.83 -55.63 0.13
CA MET A 831 -80.47 -54.37 0.56
C MET A 831 -80.81 -54.34 2.07
N SER A 832 -80.51 -55.39 2.84
CA SER A 832 -80.71 -55.43 4.30
C SER A 832 -79.40 -55.23 5.08
N SER A 833 -78.48 -54.44 4.51
CA SER A 833 -77.15 -54.13 5.07
C SER A 833 -76.77 -52.66 4.79
N SER A 834 -77.67 -51.75 5.18
CA SER A 834 -77.52 -50.29 5.14
C SER A 834 -77.76 -49.70 6.53
#